data_AF-A0A662X4D7-F1
#
_entry.id   AF-A0A662X4D7-F1
#
_cell.length_a   1.000
_cell.length_b   1.000
_cell.length_c   1.000
_cell.angle_alpha   90.00
_cell.angle_beta   90.00
_cell.angle_gamma   90.00
#
_symmetry.space_group_name_H-M   'P 1'
#
loop_
_entity.id
_entity.type
_entity.pdbx_description
1 polymer ?
#
loop_
_entity_poly.entity_id
_entity_poly.type
_entity_poly.pdbx_seq_one_letter_code
_entity_poly.pdbx_strand_id
1 'polypeptide(L)'
;MSSSNPAWSIPVETTAAGWGQTQLLRVGRILSCVLSAHLVAIACWLVYTQHAQAALFGREDEISGVPLLEWVALLLYTGVTGLLASFCGVPGAVKHALACWLLLSLLHIWYLLAEMDLAPAIVPTTAAQEDAGRRWSVYKVMVQLLTDALSTSYLVLLLQRSHKGAGKSELEGSLEPLLPKTVVAVRSLACFLAAMATDPALSTPPSAEGDVLLPLSPMDAVMASFGLTMLYIYPPGAAAFDLERLERSFVTLVNEDYPVLIGELFVDAQTGVVSVKQTPEARRRGASAIRFEKIPTSEQTAEAALESLSLDFMPTKREGSELICIKCTLLADGGLAIGLDTTHTMFDGEAMFTFMKVWGQHYSGLSKSERLSTTHARHLLDGTGEVAQRPHPEFRIPTAKSSTANEEADGATSVAATPMAAPPLTTQHIFHFSPTNMAKIKATAVQGSSSLGDSAPPYVSTIDAITALFTVLISRARGHGQDVNITTGVNARRRFEPPLPSNYVGNVIFNALSSYRSTELQPENDEGAAVVSPATLATLSGRIRASILERDDAFLRDAIAFLTEQSNLAAVEVGTNFFFGPDLMFTSHAHMGVYDAAFDGTRPWYACAPRVPCLDGMTVITEAVRGGEGLDVIVFLECSAMERLKKLFDRVPYLQDQAAS
;
A
#
# COMPACT_ATOMS: atom_id res chain seq x y z
N MET A 1 -51.12 -67.85 16.66
CA MET A 1 -50.05 -67.06 17.30
C MET A 1 -49.31 -66.31 16.21
N SER A 2 -49.20 -64.97 16.36
CA SER A 2 -48.12 -64.07 15.88
C SER A 2 -47.39 -64.41 14.57
N SER A 3 -47.09 -63.52 13.63
CA SER A 3 -47.31 -62.10 13.37
C SER A 3 -46.59 -61.79 12.03
N SER A 4 -46.89 -60.62 11.44
CA SER A 4 -46.07 -59.84 10.49
C SER A 4 -46.13 -60.12 8.96
N ASN A 5 -46.71 -59.10 8.29
CA ASN A 5 -46.41 -58.46 6.99
C ASN A 5 -46.38 -59.27 5.67
N PRO A 6 -47.35 -59.03 4.77
CA PRO A 6 -47.13 -59.13 3.33
C PRO A 6 -46.74 -57.77 2.72
N ALA A 7 -45.81 -57.87 1.79
CA ALA A 7 -45.28 -56.84 0.92
C ALA A 7 -46.36 -56.03 0.20
N TRP A 8 -46.15 -54.71 0.13
CA TRP A 8 -46.77 -53.87 -0.88
C TRP A 8 -45.85 -53.84 -2.11
N SER A 9 -46.29 -54.56 -3.14
CA SER A 9 -45.87 -54.48 -4.52
C SER A 9 -46.15 -53.08 -5.08
N ILE A 10 -45.13 -52.43 -5.63
CA ILE A 10 -45.30 -51.24 -6.48
C ILE A 10 -45.53 -51.75 -7.91
N PRO A 11 -46.64 -51.41 -8.59
CA PRO A 11 -46.80 -51.75 -10.00
C PRO A 11 -45.89 -50.86 -10.84
N VAL A 12 -45.01 -51.51 -11.60
CA VAL A 12 -44.34 -50.94 -12.77
C VAL A 12 -45.24 -51.22 -13.96
N GLU A 13 -45.90 -50.19 -14.50
CA GLU A 13 -46.28 -50.16 -15.91
C GLU A 13 -46.29 -48.72 -16.42
N THR A 14 -45.29 -48.46 -17.27
CA THR A 14 -44.98 -47.28 -18.06
C THR A 14 -46.04 -46.99 -19.13
N THR A 15 -46.18 -45.75 -19.62
CA THR A 15 -46.17 -45.47 -21.07
C THR A 15 -46.12 -43.98 -21.41
N ALA A 16 -45.26 -43.68 -22.38
CA ALA A 16 -45.05 -42.40 -23.05
C ALA A 16 -46.25 -41.92 -23.92
N ALA A 17 -47.50 -42.17 -23.51
CA ALA A 17 -48.68 -41.89 -24.33
C ALA A 17 -49.31 -40.50 -24.10
N GLY A 18 -48.79 -39.68 -23.19
CA GLY A 18 -49.37 -38.37 -22.83
C GLY A 18 -48.67 -37.14 -23.39
N TRP A 19 -47.60 -37.30 -24.17
CA TRP A 19 -46.84 -36.15 -24.67
C TRP A 19 -47.37 -35.73 -26.03
N GLY A 20 -48.13 -34.64 -26.07
CA GLY A 20 -48.53 -34.02 -27.33
C GLY A 20 -47.31 -33.75 -28.21
N GLN A 21 -47.43 -33.96 -29.53
CA GLN A 21 -46.34 -33.88 -30.52
C GLN A 21 -45.46 -32.61 -30.36
N THR A 22 -46.06 -31.50 -29.91
CA THR A 22 -45.41 -30.23 -29.60
C THR A 22 -44.44 -30.28 -28.41
N GLN A 23 -44.71 -31.06 -27.38
CA GLN A 23 -43.84 -31.25 -26.21
C GLN A 23 -42.65 -32.15 -26.54
N LEU A 24 -42.88 -33.24 -27.28
CA LEU A 24 -41.81 -34.10 -27.81
C LEU A 24 -40.88 -33.34 -28.77
N LEU A 25 -41.44 -32.48 -29.63
CA LEU A 25 -40.65 -31.61 -30.52
C LEU A 25 -39.86 -30.55 -29.75
N ARG A 26 -40.38 -30.00 -28.65
CA ARG A 26 -39.64 -29.05 -27.78
C ARG A 26 -38.51 -29.74 -27.03
N VAL A 27 -38.76 -30.92 -26.47
CA VAL A 27 -37.72 -31.73 -25.82
C VAL A 27 -36.65 -32.14 -26.82
N GLY A 28 -37.03 -32.62 -28.01
CA GLY A 28 -36.10 -32.97 -29.08
C GLY A 28 -35.23 -31.79 -29.53
N ARG A 29 -35.81 -30.58 -29.65
CA ARG A 29 -35.05 -29.35 -30.00
C ARG A 29 -34.07 -28.94 -28.91
N ILE A 30 -34.47 -29.02 -27.64
CA ILE A 30 -33.60 -28.65 -26.52
C ILE A 30 -32.47 -29.68 -26.36
N LEU A 31 -32.78 -30.97 -26.43
CA LEU A 31 -31.77 -32.04 -26.40
C LEU A 31 -30.80 -31.90 -27.58
N SER A 32 -31.30 -31.56 -28.77
CA SER A 32 -30.49 -31.27 -29.95
C SER A 32 -29.61 -30.02 -29.77
N CYS A 33 -30.10 -28.94 -29.14
CA CYS A 33 -29.28 -27.74 -28.86
C CYS A 33 -28.17 -28.04 -27.86
N VAL A 34 -28.48 -28.78 -26.78
CA VAL A 34 -27.48 -29.16 -25.77
C VAL A 34 -26.43 -30.08 -26.38
N LEU A 35 -26.85 -31.10 -27.14
CA LEU A 35 -25.92 -32.01 -27.81
C LEU A 35 -25.06 -31.30 -28.87
N SER A 36 -25.64 -30.34 -29.60
CA SER A 36 -24.92 -29.54 -30.60
C SER A 36 -23.88 -28.63 -29.95
N ALA A 37 -24.19 -27.98 -28.83
CA ALA A 37 -23.22 -27.17 -28.08
C ALA A 37 -22.04 -28.02 -27.56
N HIS A 38 -22.32 -29.26 -27.13
CA HIS A 38 -21.27 -30.18 -26.70
C HIS A 38 -20.41 -30.68 -27.87
N LEU A 39 -21.02 -31.00 -29.02
CA LEU A 39 -20.28 -31.41 -30.21
C LEU A 39 -19.41 -30.28 -30.78
N VAL A 40 -19.88 -29.03 -30.73
CA VAL A 40 -19.08 -27.85 -31.11
C VAL A 40 -17.90 -27.64 -30.15
N ALA A 41 -18.11 -27.79 -28.85
CA ALA A 41 -17.02 -27.71 -27.87
C ALA A 41 -15.96 -28.81 -28.10
N ILE A 42 -16.39 -30.04 -28.41
CA ILE A 42 -15.49 -31.16 -28.74
C ILE A 42 -14.76 -30.91 -30.08
N ALA A 43 -15.43 -30.36 -31.09
CA ALA A 43 -14.81 -30.05 -32.38
C ALA A 43 -13.78 -28.92 -32.28
N CYS A 44 -14.08 -27.85 -31.53
CA CYS A 44 -13.11 -26.78 -31.23
C CYS A 44 -11.90 -27.33 -30.48
N TRP A 45 -12.10 -28.29 -29.58
CA TRP A 45 -11.02 -28.97 -28.87
C TRP A 45 -10.15 -29.85 -29.79
N LEU A 46 -10.74 -30.60 -30.73
CA LEU A 46 -9.99 -31.41 -31.71
C LEU A 46 -9.16 -30.55 -32.69
N VAL A 47 -9.72 -29.44 -33.17
CA VAL A 47 -9.00 -28.50 -34.06
C VAL A 47 -7.85 -27.83 -33.32
N TYR A 48 -8.04 -27.48 -32.05
CA TYR A 48 -7.00 -26.85 -31.24
C TYR A 48 -5.90 -27.83 -30.82
N THR A 49 -6.23 -29.08 -30.49
CA THR A 49 -5.23 -30.12 -30.18
C THR A 49 -4.41 -30.50 -31.41
N GLN A 50 -5.01 -30.55 -32.61
CA GLN A 50 -4.28 -30.69 -33.87
C GLN A 50 -3.34 -29.51 -34.16
N HIS A 51 -3.73 -28.27 -33.85
CA HIS A 51 -2.88 -27.10 -34.07
C HIS A 51 -1.82 -26.90 -32.97
N ALA A 52 -2.10 -27.29 -31.74
CA ALA A 52 -1.18 -27.17 -30.60
C ALA A 52 -0.03 -28.20 -30.66
N GLN A 53 -0.22 -29.35 -31.32
CA GLN A 53 0.87 -30.30 -31.56
C GLN A 53 1.91 -29.84 -32.59
N ALA A 54 1.66 -28.76 -33.35
CA ALA A 54 2.46 -28.45 -34.54
C ALA A 54 3.46 -27.28 -34.41
N ALA A 55 3.56 -26.57 -33.27
CA ALA A 55 4.47 -25.40 -33.26
C ALA A 55 5.13 -25.01 -31.94
N LEU A 56 4.71 -25.51 -30.78
CA LEU A 56 5.19 -24.97 -29.51
C LEU A 56 5.51 -26.11 -28.55
N PHE A 57 6.81 -26.32 -28.34
CA PHE A 57 7.45 -27.13 -27.29
C PHE A 57 7.68 -28.61 -27.62
N GLY A 58 8.88 -28.90 -28.13
CA GLY A 58 9.53 -30.18 -27.93
C GLY A 58 9.90 -30.35 -26.45
N ARG A 59 9.05 -31.05 -25.70
CA ARG A 59 9.38 -31.91 -24.56
C ARG A 59 8.08 -32.62 -24.15
N GLU A 60 8.10 -33.93 -24.26
CA GLU A 60 7.06 -34.83 -23.78
C GLU A 60 7.16 -34.91 -22.25
N ASP A 61 6.47 -34.03 -21.54
CA ASP A 61 6.14 -34.27 -20.13
C ASP A 61 4.63 -34.47 -20.05
N GLU A 62 4.22 -35.72 -19.83
CA GLU A 62 2.83 -36.13 -19.63
C GLU A 62 2.21 -35.37 -18.46
N ILE A 63 1.40 -34.35 -18.76
CA ILE A 63 0.47 -33.78 -17.78
C ILE A 63 -0.59 -34.85 -17.55
N SER A 64 -0.49 -35.63 -16.47
CA SER A 64 -1.56 -36.55 -16.06
C SER A 64 -2.78 -35.77 -15.57
N GLY A 65 -3.54 -35.18 -16.48
CA GLY A 65 -4.81 -34.48 -16.25
C GLY A 65 -5.98 -35.42 -15.93
N VAL A 66 -5.72 -36.71 -15.74
CA VAL A 66 -6.72 -37.76 -15.52
C VAL A 66 -7.59 -37.51 -14.27
N PRO A 67 -7.05 -37.13 -13.10
CA PRO A 67 -7.89 -36.89 -11.92
C PRO A 67 -8.82 -35.69 -12.13
N LEU A 68 -8.33 -34.62 -12.76
CA LEU A 68 -9.10 -33.41 -12.99
C LEU A 68 -10.16 -33.60 -14.09
N LEU A 69 -9.92 -34.51 -15.06
CA LEU A 69 -10.94 -34.97 -16.01
C LEU A 69 -12.04 -35.78 -15.33
N GLU A 70 -11.68 -36.71 -14.44
CA GLU A 70 -12.66 -37.51 -13.68
C GLU A 70 -13.55 -36.62 -12.80
N TRP A 71 -12.97 -35.61 -12.15
CA TRP A 71 -13.72 -34.63 -11.35
C TRP A 71 -14.70 -33.78 -12.16
N VAL A 72 -14.30 -33.32 -13.34
CA VAL A 72 -15.17 -32.52 -14.23
C VAL A 72 -16.28 -33.37 -14.84
N ALA A 73 -15.98 -34.60 -15.22
CA ALA A 73 -16.98 -35.56 -15.69
C ALA A 73 -18.03 -35.86 -14.60
N LEU A 74 -17.60 -35.97 -13.33
CA LEU A 74 -18.50 -36.20 -12.20
C LEU A 74 -19.42 -35.00 -11.91
N LEU A 75 -18.89 -33.77 -11.98
CA LEU A 75 -19.66 -32.53 -11.82
C LEU A 75 -20.70 -32.35 -12.95
N LEU A 76 -20.31 -32.64 -14.19
CA LEU A 76 -21.22 -32.60 -15.34
C LEU A 76 -22.30 -33.70 -15.25
N TYR A 77 -21.92 -34.92 -14.89
CA TYR A 77 -22.86 -36.03 -14.73
C TYR A 77 -23.88 -35.76 -13.62
N THR A 78 -23.44 -35.24 -12.46
CA THR A 78 -24.34 -34.90 -11.34
C THR A 78 -25.23 -33.69 -11.64
N GLY A 79 -24.72 -32.67 -12.33
CA GLY A 79 -25.52 -31.52 -12.77
C GLY A 79 -26.60 -31.90 -13.78
N VAL A 80 -26.26 -32.71 -14.81
CA VAL A 80 -27.20 -33.14 -15.86
C VAL A 80 -28.23 -34.13 -15.33
N THR A 81 -27.85 -35.08 -14.47
CA THR A 81 -28.79 -36.02 -13.84
C THR A 81 -29.75 -35.32 -12.88
N GLY A 82 -29.29 -34.29 -12.14
CA GLY A 82 -30.15 -33.44 -11.31
C GLY A 82 -31.17 -32.64 -12.13
N LEU A 83 -30.74 -32.08 -13.26
CA LEU A 83 -31.62 -31.38 -14.21
C LEU A 83 -32.68 -32.30 -14.83
N LEU A 84 -32.29 -33.51 -15.23
CA LEU A 84 -33.20 -34.53 -15.78
C LEU A 84 -34.19 -35.05 -14.73
N ALA A 85 -33.73 -35.35 -13.51
CA ALA A 85 -34.60 -35.76 -12.40
C ALA A 85 -35.61 -34.68 -12.01
N SER A 86 -35.21 -33.41 -12.11
CA SER A 86 -36.08 -32.26 -11.87
C SER A 86 -37.17 -32.16 -12.92
N PHE A 87 -36.85 -32.39 -14.19
CA PHE A 87 -37.83 -32.39 -15.28
C PHE A 87 -38.78 -33.61 -15.26
N CYS A 88 -38.29 -34.78 -14.85
CA CYS A 88 -39.10 -36.00 -14.74
C CYS A 88 -39.99 -36.03 -13.48
N GLY A 89 -39.92 -35.00 -12.62
CA GLY A 89 -40.81 -34.85 -11.47
C GLY A 89 -40.59 -35.86 -10.35
N VAL A 90 -39.34 -36.34 -10.15
CA VAL A 90 -38.99 -37.31 -9.11
C VAL A 90 -38.37 -36.57 -7.91
N PRO A 91 -39.14 -36.18 -6.87
CA PRO A 91 -38.71 -35.16 -5.91
C PRO A 91 -37.54 -35.60 -5.03
N GLY A 92 -37.45 -36.90 -4.74
CA GLY A 92 -36.36 -37.48 -3.94
C GLY A 92 -35.01 -37.45 -4.65
N ALA A 93 -34.97 -37.69 -5.96
CA ALA A 93 -33.73 -37.73 -6.74
C ALA A 93 -33.13 -36.33 -6.96
N VAL A 94 -33.98 -35.31 -7.07
CA VAL A 94 -33.57 -33.89 -7.20
C VAL A 94 -32.86 -33.40 -5.96
N LYS A 95 -33.35 -33.75 -4.76
CA LYS A 95 -32.72 -33.35 -3.49
C LYS A 95 -31.33 -33.96 -3.33
N HIS A 96 -31.17 -35.24 -3.66
CA HIS A 96 -29.88 -35.92 -3.54
C HIS A 96 -28.87 -35.41 -4.58
N ALA A 97 -29.31 -35.18 -5.82
CA ALA A 97 -28.44 -34.62 -6.86
C ALA A 97 -27.99 -33.18 -6.52
N LEU A 98 -28.88 -32.35 -5.97
CA LEU A 98 -28.57 -30.98 -5.54
C LEU A 98 -27.59 -30.96 -4.37
N ALA A 99 -27.80 -31.83 -3.38
CA ALA A 99 -26.91 -31.95 -2.23
C ALA A 99 -25.51 -32.42 -2.65
N CYS A 100 -25.42 -33.44 -3.52
CA CYS A 100 -24.15 -33.92 -4.06
C CYS A 100 -23.43 -32.83 -4.88
N TRP A 101 -24.15 -32.10 -5.73
CA TRP A 101 -23.56 -31.06 -6.56
C TRP A 101 -23.06 -29.86 -5.75
N LEU A 102 -23.81 -29.43 -4.72
CA LEU A 102 -23.35 -28.38 -3.79
C LEU A 102 -22.13 -28.82 -2.99
N LEU A 103 -22.11 -30.07 -2.51
CA LEU A 103 -20.98 -30.61 -1.76
C LEU A 103 -19.72 -30.69 -2.63
N LEU A 104 -19.85 -31.17 -3.87
CA LEU A 104 -18.74 -31.26 -4.84
C LEU A 104 -18.22 -29.88 -5.23
N SER A 105 -19.10 -28.88 -5.38
CA SER A 105 -18.72 -27.50 -5.70
C SER A 105 -17.96 -26.83 -4.55
N LEU A 106 -18.41 -27.05 -3.31
CA LEU A 106 -17.71 -26.55 -2.11
C LEU A 106 -16.35 -27.22 -1.92
N LEU A 107 -16.25 -28.53 -2.17
CA LEU A 107 -14.99 -29.25 -2.10
C LEU A 107 -14.00 -28.76 -3.17
N HIS A 108 -14.51 -28.39 -4.36
CA HIS A 108 -13.71 -27.84 -5.45
C HIS A 108 -13.18 -26.44 -5.13
N ILE A 109 -14.03 -25.57 -4.57
CA ILE A 109 -13.61 -24.24 -4.10
C ILE A 109 -12.56 -24.37 -2.99
N TRP A 110 -12.76 -25.28 -2.04
CA TRP A 110 -11.78 -25.55 -0.98
C TRP A 110 -10.45 -26.06 -1.52
N TYR A 111 -10.45 -26.97 -2.51
CA TYR A 111 -9.23 -27.45 -3.16
C TYR A 111 -8.47 -26.32 -3.89
N LEU A 112 -9.19 -25.44 -4.61
CA LEU A 112 -8.58 -24.28 -5.28
C LEU A 112 -7.96 -23.30 -4.28
N LEU A 113 -8.62 -23.06 -3.14
CA LEU A 113 -8.11 -22.20 -2.08
C LEU A 113 -6.90 -22.80 -1.35
N ALA A 114 -6.94 -24.10 -1.04
CA ALA A 114 -5.84 -24.81 -0.38
C ALA A 114 -4.58 -24.91 -1.26
N GLU A 115 -4.74 -25.00 -2.59
CA GLU A 115 -3.61 -24.98 -3.53
C GLU A 115 -3.02 -23.57 -3.71
N MET A 116 -3.85 -22.52 -3.57
CA MET A 116 -3.38 -21.12 -3.53
C MET A 116 -2.54 -20.82 -2.29
N ASP A 117 -2.78 -21.50 -1.17
CA ASP A 117 -2.00 -21.36 0.08
C ASP A 117 -0.68 -22.16 0.10
N LEU A 118 -0.49 -23.12 -0.83
CA LEU A 118 0.69 -24.02 -0.85
C LEU A 118 1.83 -23.59 -1.79
N ALA A 119 1.68 -22.50 -2.55
CA ALA A 119 2.76 -21.93 -3.37
C ALA A 119 3.19 -20.57 -2.77
N PRO A 120 4.31 -20.46 -2.01
CA PRO A 120 5.60 -21.12 -2.24
C PRO A 120 6.32 -21.59 -0.95
N ALA A 121 6.54 -22.90 -0.81
CA ALA A 121 7.58 -23.42 0.08
C ALA A 121 8.24 -24.63 -0.59
N ILE A 122 9.48 -24.46 -1.08
CA ILE A 122 10.59 -25.45 -1.22
C ILE A 122 11.64 -24.94 -2.27
N VAL A 123 12.64 -24.19 -1.75
CA VAL A 123 14.11 -24.12 -2.07
C VAL A 123 14.62 -23.77 -3.51
N PRO A 124 15.94 -23.46 -3.74
CA PRO A 124 16.57 -22.13 -3.76
C PRO A 124 17.14 -21.66 -5.13
N THR A 125 17.35 -20.34 -5.24
CA THR A 125 18.25 -19.57 -6.13
C THR A 125 18.75 -20.21 -7.44
N THR A 126 18.32 -19.65 -8.57
CA THR A 126 19.20 -19.04 -9.60
C THR A 126 18.36 -18.24 -10.59
N ALA A 127 18.99 -17.27 -11.25
CA ALA A 127 18.39 -16.22 -12.05
C ALA A 127 17.44 -16.72 -13.17
N ALA A 128 16.49 -15.83 -13.52
CA ALA A 128 15.47 -15.89 -14.57
C ALA A 128 14.09 -16.40 -14.13
N GLN A 129 13.26 -15.49 -13.58
CA GLN A 129 11.80 -15.60 -13.69
C GLN A 129 11.11 -14.26 -13.40
N GLU A 130 11.15 -13.35 -14.38
CA GLU A 130 9.97 -12.52 -14.62
C GLU A 130 8.98 -13.39 -15.41
N ASP A 131 7.70 -13.38 -15.01
CA ASP A 131 6.53 -13.86 -15.77
C ASP A 131 5.91 -15.25 -15.50
N ALA A 132 6.24 -15.94 -14.40
CA ALA A 132 5.58 -17.22 -14.05
C ALA A 132 4.49 -17.16 -12.96
N GLY A 133 4.30 -16.01 -12.32
CA GLY A 133 3.45 -15.86 -11.13
C GLY A 133 2.01 -15.41 -11.38
N ARG A 134 1.37 -15.77 -12.49
CA ARG A 134 -0.10 -15.60 -12.71
C ARG A 134 -0.53 -16.15 -14.07
N ARG A 135 -0.45 -17.46 -14.27
CA ARG A 135 -1.18 -18.11 -15.38
C ARG A 135 -2.07 -19.20 -14.82
N TRP A 136 -3.36 -18.90 -14.73
CA TRP A 136 -4.37 -19.93 -14.58
C TRP A 136 -4.22 -20.88 -15.77
N SER A 137 -4.09 -22.18 -15.54
CA SER A 137 -4.16 -23.12 -16.65
C SER A 137 -5.55 -22.99 -17.28
N VAL A 138 -5.62 -23.04 -18.61
CA VAL A 138 -6.88 -22.85 -19.36
C VAL A 138 -7.97 -23.83 -18.89
N TYR A 139 -7.54 -25.00 -18.39
CA TYR A 139 -8.41 -25.98 -17.76
C TYR A 139 -9.12 -25.44 -16.50
N LYS A 140 -8.40 -24.73 -15.61
CA LYS A 140 -8.96 -24.15 -14.37
C LYS A 140 -10.00 -23.06 -14.67
N VAL A 141 -9.77 -22.24 -15.69
CA VAL A 141 -10.72 -21.19 -16.11
C VAL A 141 -12.00 -21.80 -16.70
N MET A 142 -11.88 -22.86 -17.50
CA MET A 142 -13.04 -23.53 -18.08
C MET A 142 -13.91 -24.24 -17.04
N VAL A 143 -13.31 -24.86 -16.02
CA VAL A 143 -14.07 -25.54 -14.95
C VAL A 143 -14.84 -24.54 -14.08
N GLN A 144 -14.24 -23.39 -13.76
CA GLN A 144 -14.93 -22.33 -13.04
C GLN A 144 -16.13 -21.79 -13.83
N LEU A 145 -15.93 -21.48 -15.11
CA LEU A 145 -17.00 -21.01 -15.99
C LEU A 145 -18.15 -22.02 -16.15
N LEU A 146 -17.84 -23.32 -16.26
CA LEU A 146 -18.85 -24.38 -16.32
C LEU A 146 -19.63 -24.51 -15.01
N THR A 147 -18.94 -24.39 -13.87
CA THR A 147 -19.57 -24.42 -12.54
C THR A 147 -20.52 -23.24 -12.37
N ASP A 148 -20.10 -22.04 -12.76
CA ASP A 148 -20.91 -20.81 -12.65
C ASP A 148 -22.13 -20.84 -13.60
N ALA A 149 -21.95 -21.35 -14.82
CA ALA A 149 -23.02 -21.49 -15.80
C ALA A 149 -24.10 -22.50 -15.36
N LEU A 150 -23.68 -23.64 -14.78
CA LEU A 150 -24.60 -24.65 -14.25
C LEU A 150 -25.31 -24.14 -12.99
N SER A 151 -24.60 -23.45 -12.10
CA SER A 151 -25.16 -22.81 -10.90
C SER A 151 -26.27 -21.82 -11.25
N THR A 152 -25.98 -20.95 -12.22
CA THR A 152 -26.90 -19.89 -12.65
C THR A 152 -28.12 -20.47 -13.37
N SER A 153 -27.92 -21.46 -14.24
CA SER A 153 -29.02 -22.14 -14.95
C SER A 153 -29.97 -22.87 -13.98
N TYR A 154 -29.43 -23.43 -12.91
CA TYR A 154 -30.22 -24.12 -11.88
C TYR A 154 -31.01 -23.13 -10.99
N LEU A 155 -30.40 -21.98 -10.65
CA LEU A 155 -31.04 -20.90 -9.90
C LEU A 155 -32.22 -20.30 -10.67
N VAL A 156 -32.04 -20.08 -11.98
CA VAL A 156 -33.09 -19.56 -12.86
C VAL A 156 -34.26 -20.55 -12.98
N LEU A 157 -33.99 -21.86 -13.01
CA LEU A 157 -35.02 -22.91 -13.04
C LEU A 157 -35.83 -22.98 -11.74
N LEU A 158 -35.18 -22.81 -10.58
CA LEU A 158 -35.84 -22.73 -9.27
C LEU A 158 -36.74 -21.50 -9.16
N LEU A 159 -36.25 -20.34 -9.62
CA LEU A 159 -37.00 -19.09 -9.64
C LEU A 159 -38.20 -19.14 -10.60
N GLN A 160 -38.03 -19.77 -11.77
CA GLN A 160 -39.13 -19.96 -12.74
C GLN A 160 -40.23 -20.92 -12.24
N ARG A 161 -39.90 -21.91 -11.39
CA ARG A 161 -40.90 -22.76 -10.74
C ARG A 161 -41.64 -22.04 -9.63
N SER A 162 -40.97 -21.17 -8.88
CA SER A 162 -41.61 -20.29 -7.88
C SER A 162 -42.61 -19.33 -8.54
N HIS A 163 -42.31 -18.83 -9.74
CA HIS A 163 -43.14 -17.84 -10.43
C HIS A 163 -44.36 -18.42 -11.19
N LYS A 164 -44.42 -19.74 -11.40
CA LYS A 164 -45.52 -20.42 -12.15
C LYS A 164 -46.65 -20.98 -11.26
N GLY A 165 -46.72 -20.58 -9.99
CA GLY A 165 -47.89 -20.81 -9.15
C GLY A 165 -47.95 -22.16 -8.42
N ALA A 166 -46.81 -22.84 -8.23
CA ALA A 166 -46.75 -23.89 -7.21
C ALA A 166 -46.84 -23.21 -5.84
N GLY A 167 -47.83 -23.60 -5.03
CA GLY A 167 -48.14 -22.95 -3.76
C GLY A 167 -46.94 -22.89 -2.82
N LYS A 168 -46.83 -21.78 -2.08
CA LYS A 168 -45.75 -21.46 -1.13
C LYS A 168 -45.41 -22.62 -0.17
N SER A 169 -46.38 -23.46 0.18
CA SER A 169 -46.20 -24.60 1.10
C SER A 169 -45.52 -25.83 0.49
N GLU A 170 -45.55 -26.05 -0.83
CA GLU A 170 -44.83 -27.19 -1.47
C GLU A 170 -43.31 -26.95 -1.55
N LEU A 171 -42.92 -25.68 -1.72
CA LEU A 171 -41.51 -25.28 -1.75
C LEU A 171 -40.89 -25.28 -0.34
N GLU A 172 -41.65 -24.80 0.67
CA GLU A 172 -41.24 -24.83 2.09
C GLU A 172 -41.11 -26.27 2.63
N GLY A 173 -42.10 -27.14 2.38
CA GLY A 173 -42.05 -28.54 2.84
C GLY A 173 -40.95 -29.39 2.19
N SER A 174 -40.40 -28.97 1.04
CA SER A 174 -39.27 -29.67 0.40
C SER A 174 -37.89 -29.23 0.91
N LEU A 175 -37.78 -28.06 1.54
CA LEU A 175 -36.50 -27.52 2.03
C LEU A 175 -36.28 -27.71 3.54
N GLU A 176 -37.31 -28.10 4.29
CA GLU A 176 -37.26 -28.20 5.76
C GLU A 176 -36.24 -29.19 6.37
N PRO A 177 -35.89 -30.37 5.80
CA PRO A 177 -34.94 -31.25 6.47
C PRO A 177 -33.47 -30.83 6.28
N LEU A 178 -33.17 -29.86 5.41
CA LEU A 178 -31.79 -29.48 5.08
C LEU A 178 -31.18 -28.41 6.01
N LEU A 179 -31.88 -27.99 7.07
CA LEU A 179 -31.54 -26.77 7.77
C LEU A 179 -31.73 -26.87 9.31
N PRO A 180 -30.68 -27.33 10.02
CA PRO A 180 -30.28 -26.60 11.21
C PRO A 180 -28.76 -26.45 11.26
N LYS A 181 -28.24 -25.52 10.46
CA LYS A 181 -26.98 -24.75 10.69
C LYS A 181 -26.72 -23.70 9.60
N THR A 182 -27.35 -23.83 8.44
CA THR A 182 -27.26 -22.84 7.34
C THR A 182 -28.30 -21.71 7.45
N VAL A 183 -29.38 -21.83 8.24
CA VAL A 183 -30.36 -20.74 8.44
C VAL A 183 -29.73 -19.55 9.17
N VAL A 184 -28.76 -19.77 10.05
CA VAL A 184 -28.08 -18.66 10.74
C VAL A 184 -27.18 -17.89 9.77
N ALA A 185 -26.47 -18.58 8.87
CA ALA A 185 -25.63 -17.94 7.85
C ALA A 185 -26.46 -17.30 6.72
N VAL A 186 -27.54 -17.95 6.26
CA VAL A 186 -28.41 -17.43 5.21
C VAL A 186 -29.37 -16.36 5.74
N ARG A 187 -29.82 -16.41 7.00
CA ARG A 187 -30.52 -15.26 7.62
C ARG A 187 -29.56 -14.12 7.92
N SER A 188 -28.31 -14.38 8.27
CA SER A 188 -27.33 -13.28 8.42
C SER A 188 -27.02 -12.64 7.08
N LEU A 189 -26.86 -13.44 6.01
CA LEU A 189 -26.61 -12.94 4.66
C LEU A 189 -27.87 -12.33 4.03
N ALA A 190 -29.07 -12.86 4.30
CA ALA A 190 -30.33 -12.29 3.83
C ALA A 190 -30.76 -11.08 4.67
N CYS A 191 -30.43 -10.97 5.95
CA CYS A 191 -30.54 -9.74 6.72
C CYS A 191 -29.52 -8.71 6.24
N PHE A 192 -28.31 -9.13 5.86
CA PHE A 192 -27.29 -8.25 5.26
C PHE A 192 -27.73 -7.76 3.87
N LEU A 193 -28.31 -8.64 3.04
CA LEU A 193 -28.82 -8.30 1.71
C LEU A 193 -30.18 -7.60 1.74
N ALA A 194 -31.03 -7.85 2.73
CA ALA A 194 -32.28 -7.11 2.95
C ALA A 194 -32.02 -5.74 3.60
N ALA A 195 -31.02 -5.63 4.49
CA ALA A 195 -30.50 -4.32 4.93
C ALA A 195 -29.89 -3.52 3.77
N MET A 196 -29.44 -4.20 2.70
CA MET A 196 -29.02 -3.56 1.45
C MET A 196 -30.16 -3.30 0.45
N ALA A 197 -31.33 -3.94 0.58
CA ALA A 197 -32.41 -3.89 -0.41
C ALA A 197 -33.72 -3.23 0.06
N THR A 198 -33.87 -2.93 1.35
CA THR A 198 -34.96 -2.09 1.87
C THR A 198 -34.41 -1.01 2.78
N ASP A 199 -33.71 -0.05 2.18
CA ASP A 199 -33.76 1.32 2.66
C ASP A 199 -34.56 2.14 1.63
N PRO A 200 -35.74 2.66 1.96
CA PRO A 200 -36.45 3.61 1.11
C PRO A 200 -35.74 4.97 1.18
N ALA A 201 -34.54 5.04 0.63
CA ALA A 201 -33.80 6.26 0.34
C ALA A 201 -33.34 6.32 -1.13
N LEU A 202 -33.96 5.52 -2.02
CA LEU A 202 -33.95 5.74 -3.47
C LEU A 202 -35.24 6.49 -3.90
N SER A 203 -35.44 7.65 -3.29
CA SER A 203 -36.29 8.71 -3.81
C SER A 203 -35.55 10.01 -3.54
N THR A 204 -35.09 10.66 -4.62
CA THR A 204 -34.12 11.76 -4.65
C THR A 204 -32.70 11.35 -4.21
N PRO A 205 -31.62 11.80 -4.90
CA PRO A 205 -30.30 11.74 -4.28
C PRO A 205 -30.45 12.38 -2.89
N PRO A 206 -29.87 11.83 -1.80
CA PRO A 206 -29.85 12.56 -0.56
C PRO A 206 -29.32 13.94 -0.92
N SER A 207 -30.10 14.98 -0.63
CA SER A 207 -29.58 16.32 -0.75
C SER A 207 -28.22 16.28 -0.05
N ALA A 208 -27.17 16.61 -0.80
CA ALA A 208 -25.82 16.70 -0.27
C ALA A 208 -25.80 17.90 0.69
N GLU A 209 -26.51 17.82 1.81
CA GLU A 209 -26.78 18.95 2.71
C GLU A 209 -25.94 18.86 3.98
N GLY A 210 -25.39 17.69 4.31
CA GLY A 210 -24.51 17.48 5.47
C GLY A 210 -23.02 17.41 5.15
N ASP A 211 -22.21 17.70 6.17
CA ASP A 211 -20.77 17.46 6.15
C ASP A 211 -20.48 15.94 6.17
N VAL A 212 -19.45 15.51 5.44
CA VAL A 212 -18.95 14.12 5.44
C VAL A 212 -17.56 14.13 6.07
N LEU A 213 -17.33 13.23 7.03
CA LEU A 213 -16.03 13.02 7.65
C LEU A 213 -15.39 11.76 7.07
N LEU A 214 -14.22 11.91 6.47
CA LEU A 214 -13.40 10.80 6.02
C LEU A 214 -12.33 10.52 7.08
N PRO A 215 -12.47 9.47 7.91
CA PRO A 215 -11.50 9.20 8.96
C PRO A 215 -10.13 8.87 8.37
N LEU A 216 -9.08 9.43 8.98
CA LEU A 216 -7.70 9.07 8.71
C LEU A 216 -7.26 7.96 9.66
N SER A 217 -6.29 7.16 9.23
CA SER A 217 -5.75 6.11 10.11
C SER A 217 -4.98 6.72 11.29
N PRO A 218 -4.76 5.99 12.39
CA PRO A 218 -3.87 6.42 13.48
C PRO A 218 -2.48 6.83 12.95
N MET A 219 -1.94 6.10 11.97
CA MET A 219 -0.65 6.38 11.34
C MET A 219 -0.66 7.69 10.54
N ASP A 220 -1.79 8.08 9.95
CA ASP A 220 -1.95 9.37 9.31
C ASP A 220 -2.07 10.49 10.34
N ALA A 221 -2.88 10.28 11.38
CA ALA A 221 -3.19 11.28 12.39
C ALA A 221 -1.96 11.75 13.18
N VAL A 222 -1.05 10.83 13.53
CA VAL A 222 0.20 11.17 14.24
C VAL A 222 1.15 12.04 13.44
N MET A 223 0.95 12.14 12.12
CA MET A 223 1.77 12.99 11.24
C MET A 223 1.28 14.45 11.21
N ALA A 224 0.27 14.82 12.01
CA ALA A 224 -0.32 16.17 12.00
C ALA A 224 0.65 17.31 12.36
N SER A 225 1.68 17.00 13.16
CA SER A 225 2.73 17.96 13.54
C SER A 225 3.82 18.13 12.47
N PHE A 226 3.83 17.30 11.43
CA PHE A 226 4.79 17.34 10.34
C PHE A 226 4.19 18.00 9.09
N GLY A 227 4.92 18.97 8.54
CA GLY A 227 4.69 19.44 7.17
C GLY A 227 5.48 18.58 6.18
N LEU A 228 4.92 18.33 5.01
CA LEU A 228 5.64 17.72 3.89
C LEU A 228 5.74 18.73 2.75
N THR A 229 6.94 19.26 2.56
CA THR A 229 7.25 20.22 1.51
C THR A 229 8.18 19.57 0.48
N MET A 230 7.77 19.56 -0.78
CA MET A 230 8.52 18.92 -1.87
C MET A 230 8.69 19.88 -3.04
N LEU A 231 9.90 19.95 -3.58
CA LEU A 231 10.25 20.71 -4.77
C LEU A 231 10.65 19.72 -5.88
N TYR A 232 9.98 19.83 -7.02
CA TYR A 232 10.35 19.16 -8.25
C TYR A 232 10.90 20.17 -9.24
N ILE A 233 12.02 19.85 -9.89
CA ILE A 233 12.60 20.69 -10.94
C ILE A 233 12.74 19.84 -12.19
N TYR A 234 12.12 20.29 -13.27
CA TYR A 234 12.11 19.64 -14.57
C TYR A 234 13.00 20.42 -15.55
N PRO A 235 13.79 19.71 -16.38
CA PRO A 235 14.46 20.34 -17.50
C PRO A 235 13.47 20.88 -18.52
N PRO A 236 13.92 21.72 -19.47
CA PRO A 236 13.14 22.01 -20.66
C PRO A 236 12.80 20.71 -21.40
N GLY A 237 11.50 20.49 -21.62
CA GLY A 237 10.96 19.32 -22.32
C GLY A 237 11.01 19.48 -23.85
N ALA A 238 10.71 18.38 -24.56
CA ALA A 238 10.53 18.42 -26.02
C ALA A 238 9.34 19.29 -26.44
N ALA A 239 8.32 19.36 -25.59
CA ALA A 239 7.21 20.30 -25.67
C ALA A 239 7.28 21.26 -24.47
N ALA A 240 6.86 22.51 -24.69
CA ALA A 240 6.77 23.49 -23.61
C ALA A 240 5.71 23.08 -22.59
N PHE A 241 6.01 23.25 -21.30
CA PHE A 241 5.03 23.02 -20.24
C PHE A 241 3.90 24.05 -20.31
N ASP A 242 2.67 23.55 -20.24
CA ASP A 242 1.44 24.35 -20.18
C ASP A 242 0.86 24.37 -18.75
N LEU A 243 0.86 25.56 -18.12
CA LEU A 243 0.36 25.78 -16.76
C LEU A 243 -1.16 25.55 -16.62
N GLU A 244 -1.96 25.85 -17.65
CA GLU A 244 -3.40 25.60 -17.64
C GLU A 244 -3.70 24.12 -17.79
N ARG A 245 -2.90 23.39 -18.57
CA ARG A 245 -2.98 21.93 -18.64
C ARG A 245 -2.55 21.28 -17.32
N LEU A 246 -1.53 21.81 -16.65
CA LEU A 246 -1.07 21.33 -15.33
C LEU A 246 -2.17 21.47 -14.27
N GLU A 247 -2.83 22.64 -14.20
CA GLU A 247 -3.93 22.86 -13.27
C GLU A 247 -5.13 21.96 -13.61
N ARG A 248 -5.54 21.87 -14.88
CA ARG A 248 -6.64 20.99 -15.28
C ARG A 248 -6.35 19.52 -14.97
N SER A 249 -5.13 19.04 -15.23
CA SER A 249 -4.75 17.66 -14.93
C SER A 249 -4.63 17.39 -13.44
N PHE A 250 -4.27 18.39 -12.63
CA PHE A 250 -4.31 18.31 -11.18
C PHE A 250 -5.76 18.20 -10.68
N VAL A 251 -6.66 19.00 -11.22
CA VAL A 251 -8.08 18.97 -10.88
C VAL A 251 -8.69 17.60 -11.21
N THR A 252 -8.39 17.03 -12.38
CA THR A 252 -8.86 15.69 -12.75
C THR A 252 -8.24 14.60 -11.86
N LEU A 253 -6.95 14.70 -11.55
CA LEU A 253 -6.26 13.79 -10.63
C LEU A 253 -6.95 13.70 -9.27
N VAL A 254 -7.19 14.85 -8.65
CA VAL A 254 -7.78 14.91 -7.32
C VAL A 254 -9.22 14.43 -7.35
N ASN A 255 -10.02 14.86 -8.33
CA ASN A 255 -11.42 14.46 -8.41
C ASN A 255 -11.60 12.95 -8.69
N GLU A 256 -10.72 12.35 -9.48
CA GLU A 256 -10.88 10.95 -9.90
C GLU A 256 -10.12 9.95 -9.01
N ASP A 257 -8.90 10.27 -8.60
CA ASP A 257 -7.97 9.33 -7.98
C ASP A 257 -7.50 9.76 -6.59
N TYR A 258 -7.71 11.00 -6.15
CA TYR A 258 -7.37 11.49 -4.80
C TYR A 258 -8.48 12.31 -4.13
N PRO A 259 -9.74 11.83 -4.08
CA PRO A 259 -10.86 12.61 -3.53
C PRO A 259 -10.71 12.91 -2.04
N VAL A 260 -9.80 12.21 -1.33
CA VAL A 260 -9.44 12.51 0.07
C VAL A 260 -8.84 13.90 0.25
N LEU A 261 -8.31 14.53 -0.81
CA LEU A 261 -7.78 15.91 -0.75
C LEU A 261 -8.87 16.99 -0.85
N ILE A 262 -10.12 16.61 -1.13
CA ILE A 262 -11.23 17.56 -1.20
C ILE A 262 -11.75 17.80 0.22
N GLY A 263 -11.69 19.04 0.69
CA GLY A 263 -12.15 19.41 2.03
C GLY A 263 -11.03 20.02 2.88
N GLU A 264 -11.14 19.84 4.18
CA GLU A 264 -10.22 20.43 5.15
C GLU A 264 -9.84 19.44 6.26
N LEU A 265 -8.67 19.62 6.85
CA LEU A 265 -8.26 18.83 8.02
C LEU A 265 -9.17 19.16 9.20
N PHE A 266 -9.74 18.13 9.81
CA PHE A 266 -10.63 18.27 10.95
C PHE A 266 -10.18 17.34 12.07
N VAL A 267 -10.11 17.88 13.28
CA VAL A 267 -9.87 17.12 14.51
C VAL A 267 -11.10 17.25 15.37
N ASP A 268 -11.75 16.13 15.66
CA ASP A 268 -12.91 16.11 16.53
C ASP A 268 -12.49 16.44 17.97
N ALA A 269 -13.06 17.49 18.54
CA ALA A 269 -12.65 18.01 19.84
C ALA A 269 -12.98 17.07 21.03
N GLN A 270 -13.91 16.13 20.85
CA GLN A 270 -14.33 15.21 21.91
C GLN A 270 -13.57 13.88 21.84
N THR A 271 -13.37 13.38 20.63
CA THR A 271 -12.79 12.05 20.38
C THR A 271 -11.33 12.11 19.98
N GLY A 272 -10.81 13.27 19.57
CA GLY A 272 -9.45 13.43 19.05
C GLY A 272 -9.25 12.83 17.65
N VAL A 273 -10.31 12.28 17.03
CA VAL A 273 -10.23 11.62 15.72
C VAL A 273 -9.91 12.66 14.65
N VAL A 274 -8.87 12.38 13.87
CA VAL A 274 -8.46 13.20 12.74
C VAL A 274 -9.15 12.69 11.47
N SER A 275 -9.79 13.59 10.73
CA SER A 275 -10.54 13.29 9.52
C SER A 275 -10.32 14.38 8.47
N VAL A 276 -10.65 14.07 7.22
CA VAL A 276 -10.93 15.10 6.22
C VAL A 276 -12.42 15.41 6.23
N LYS A 277 -12.74 16.65 6.57
CA LYS A 277 -14.10 17.16 6.54
C LYS A 277 -14.42 17.70 5.16
N GLN A 278 -15.38 17.05 4.50
CA GLN A 278 -15.92 17.49 3.21
C GLN A 278 -17.26 18.16 3.45
N THR A 279 -17.34 19.47 3.24
CA THR A 279 -18.63 20.16 3.24
C THR A 279 -19.37 19.93 1.92
N PRO A 280 -20.70 20.14 1.87
CA PRO A 280 -21.44 20.20 0.61
C PRO A 280 -20.79 21.10 -0.45
N GLU A 281 -20.26 22.24 -0.04
CA GLU A 281 -19.59 23.18 -0.94
C GLU A 281 -18.27 22.62 -1.45
N ALA A 282 -17.44 22.05 -0.57
CA ALA A 282 -16.16 21.44 -0.95
C ALA A 282 -16.38 20.33 -1.99
N ARG A 283 -17.37 19.45 -1.77
CA ARG A 283 -17.70 18.39 -2.74
C ARG A 283 -18.22 18.93 -4.08
N ARG A 284 -18.99 20.03 -4.08
CA ARG A 284 -19.47 20.67 -5.32
C ARG A 284 -18.35 21.33 -6.11
N ARG A 285 -17.41 22.00 -5.43
CA ARG A 285 -16.25 22.65 -6.06
C ARG A 285 -15.18 21.66 -6.48
N GLY A 286 -15.10 20.52 -5.79
CA GLY A 286 -14.06 19.51 -5.96
C GLY A 286 -12.67 20.10 -5.78
N ALA A 287 -11.72 19.57 -6.54
CA ALA A 287 -10.33 20.02 -6.54
C ALA A 287 -10.12 21.47 -6.99
N SER A 288 -11.09 22.09 -7.68
CA SER A 288 -11.01 23.50 -8.09
C SER A 288 -10.97 24.48 -6.91
N ALA A 289 -11.22 23.99 -5.69
CA ALA A 289 -11.06 24.77 -4.47
C ALA A 289 -9.64 24.78 -3.89
N ILE A 290 -8.80 23.85 -4.33
CA ILE A 290 -7.43 23.70 -3.84
C ILE A 290 -6.56 24.80 -4.46
N ARG A 291 -5.73 25.44 -3.62
CA ARG A 291 -4.85 26.51 -4.07
C ARG A 291 -3.80 26.01 -5.06
N PHE A 292 -3.82 26.58 -6.25
CA PHE A 292 -2.91 26.29 -7.35
C PHE A 292 -2.32 27.60 -7.91
N GLU A 293 -1.07 27.90 -7.57
CA GLU A 293 -0.37 29.11 -7.99
C GLU A 293 0.35 28.90 -9.33
N LYS A 294 0.13 29.79 -10.29
CA LYS A 294 0.73 29.75 -11.63
C LYS A 294 1.66 30.94 -11.82
N ILE A 295 2.95 30.67 -12.01
CA ILE A 295 3.96 31.69 -12.31
C ILE A 295 4.44 31.48 -13.76
N PRO A 296 4.02 32.34 -14.72
CA PRO A 296 4.26 32.12 -16.14
C PRO A 296 5.71 32.40 -16.57
N THR A 297 6.50 33.08 -15.75
CA THR A 297 7.89 33.45 -16.06
C THR A 297 8.72 33.53 -14.78
N SER A 298 9.94 33.00 -14.85
CA SER A 298 11.02 33.15 -13.87
C SER A 298 12.29 33.61 -14.59
N GLU A 299 13.15 34.35 -13.90
CA GLU A 299 14.48 34.72 -14.41
C GLU A 299 15.49 33.57 -14.32
N GLN A 300 15.19 32.53 -13.52
CA GLN A 300 16.06 31.38 -13.32
C GLN A 300 15.84 30.29 -14.40
N THR A 301 16.92 29.69 -14.88
CA THR A 301 16.89 28.44 -15.68
C THR A 301 16.68 27.21 -14.79
N ALA A 302 16.48 26.03 -15.37
CA ALA A 302 16.42 24.77 -14.64
C ALA A 302 17.69 24.50 -13.82
N GLU A 303 18.87 24.81 -14.34
CA GLU A 303 20.14 24.71 -13.60
C GLU A 303 20.20 25.67 -12.43
N ALA A 304 19.86 26.95 -12.62
CA ALA A 304 19.89 27.93 -11.54
C ALA A 304 18.87 27.60 -10.43
N ALA A 305 17.69 27.07 -10.80
CA ALA A 305 16.70 26.57 -9.86
C ALA A 305 17.22 25.36 -9.06
N LEU A 306 17.95 24.45 -9.72
CA LEU A 306 18.56 23.27 -9.08
C LEU A 306 19.69 23.64 -8.12
N GLU A 307 20.49 24.64 -8.44
CA GLU A 307 21.57 25.11 -7.57
C GLU A 307 21.03 25.87 -6.35
N SER A 308 19.99 26.69 -6.56
CA SER A 308 19.41 27.50 -5.48
C SER A 308 18.55 26.66 -4.54
N LEU A 309 17.71 25.77 -5.11
CA LEU A 309 16.61 25.08 -4.42
C LEU A 309 15.73 26.08 -3.64
N SER A 310 15.53 27.28 -4.20
CA SER A 310 14.92 28.41 -3.51
C SER A 310 13.50 28.10 -3.02
N LEU A 311 13.17 28.63 -1.85
CA LEU A 311 11.79 28.67 -1.35
C LEU A 311 10.86 29.50 -2.24
N ASP A 312 11.38 30.35 -3.12
CA ASP A 312 10.57 31.13 -4.06
C ASP A 312 9.76 30.24 -5.03
N PHE A 313 10.19 28.99 -5.24
CA PHE A 313 9.45 28.01 -6.04
C PHE A 313 8.35 27.28 -5.27
N MET A 314 8.28 27.47 -3.94
CA MET A 314 7.24 26.89 -3.11
C MET A 314 5.97 27.76 -3.12
N PRO A 315 4.78 27.15 -2.97
CA PRO A 315 3.56 27.91 -2.77
C PRO A 315 3.66 28.77 -1.52
N THR A 316 2.80 29.77 -1.42
CA THR A 316 2.54 30.42 -0.14
C THR A 316 2.20 29.36 0.92
N LYS A 317 2.65 29.58 2.16
CA LYS A 317 2.45 28.63 3.26
C LYS A 317 0.97 28.31 3.41
N ARG A 318 0.62 27.03 3.64
CA ARG A 318 -0.76 26.64 3.94
C ARG A 318 -1.37 27.47 5.08
N GLU A 319 -2.62 27.87 4.92
CA GLU A 319 -3.42 28.58 5.90
C GLU A 319 -4.48 27.65 6.51
N GLY A 320 -4.75 27.82 7.81
CA GLY A 320 -5.79 27.08 8.53
C GLY A 320 -5.68 25.56 8.39
N SER A 321 -6.73 24.96 7.84
CA SER A 321 -6.96 23.52 7.69
C SER A 321 -6.72 23.02 6.26
N GLU A 322 -6.06 23.80 5.40
CA GLU A 322 -5.71 23.39 4.04
C GLU A 322 -4.87 22.10 4.04
N LEU A 323 -5.24 21.16 3.16
CA LEU A 323 -4.55 19.87 3.06
C LEU A 323 -3.31 19.95 2.17
N ILE A 324 -3.40 20.65 1.04
CA ILE A 324 -2.33 20.74 0.05
C ILE A 324 -2.39 22.07 -0.70
N CYS A 325 -1.23 22.61 -1.05
CA CYS A 325 -1.08 23.76 -1.93
C CYS A 325 0.01 23.47 -2.96
N ILE A 326 -0.18 23.98 -4.17
CA ILE A 326 0.72 23.76 -5.31
C ILE A 326 1.14 25.09 -5.90
N LYS A 327 2.40 25.16 -6.33
CA LYS A 327 2.90 26.25 -7.18
C LYS A 327 3.67 25.67 -8.36
N CYS A 328 3.28 26.09 -9.55
CA CYS A 328 3.98 25.75 -10.79
C CYS A 328 4.60 27.01 -11.39
N THR A 329 5.90 26.97 -11.65
CA THR A 329 6.69 28.09 -12.17
C THR A 329 7.41 27.69 -13.45
N LEU A 330 7.12 28.38 -14.56
CA LEU A 330 7.89 28.22 -15.80
C LEU A 330 9.24 28.94 -15.67
N LEU A 331 10.31 28.23 -16.04
CA LEU A 331 11.69 28.69 -15.97
C LEU A 331 12.12 29.35 -17.28
N ALA A 332 13.18 30.18 -17.22
CA ALA A 332 13.62 31.03 -18.34
C ALA A 332 14.01 30.24 -19.61
N ASP A 333 14.41 28.99 -19.45
CA ASP A 333 14.84 28.06 -20.51
C ASP A 333 13.72 27.14 -21.00
N GLY A 334 12.51 27.26 -20.46
CA GLY A 334 11.37 26.37 -20.74
C GLY A 334 11.27 25.18 -19.79
N GLY A 335 12.12 25.09 -18.76
CA GLY A 335 11.95 24.15 -17.65
C GLY A 335 10.74 24.49 -16.76
N LEU A 336 10.49 23.65 -15.75
CA LEU A 336 9.38 23.80 -14.82
C LEU A 336 9.83 23.50 -13.40
N ALA A 337 9.47 24.36 -12.45
CA ALA A 337 9.54 24.06 -11.02
C ALA A 337 8.13 23.83 -10.48
N ILE A 338 7.92 22.73 -9.75
CA ILE A 338 6.67 22.42 -9.04
C ILE A 338 6.98 22.35 -7.55
N GLY A 339 6.48 23.32 -6.80
CA GLY A 339 6.49 23.30 -5.34
C GLY A 339 5.18 22.75 -4.78
N LEU A 340 5.28 21.84 -3.83
CA LEU A 340 4.16 21.28 -3.09
C LEU A 340 4.33 21.54 -1.59
N ASP A 341 3.28 22.02 -0.94
CA ASP A 341 3.19 22.08 0.52
C ASP A 341 1.94 21.30 0.94
N THR A 342 2.11 20.09 1.50
CA THR A 342 0.99 19.26 2.01
C THR A 342 1.13 18.95 3.51
N THR A 343 -0.01 18.76 4.18
CA THR A 343 0.02 18.16 5.53
C THR A 343 0.52 16.73 5.41
N HIS A 344 1.44 16.33 6.28
CA HIS A 344 2.02 14.99 6.24
C HIS A 344 0.99 13.91 6.63
N THR A 345 -0.17 14.30 7.18
CA THR A 345 -1.31 13.39 7.41
C THR A 345 -1.88 12.80 6.12
N MET A 346 -1.71 13.45 4.96
CA MET A 346 -2.22 12.92 3.69
C MET A 346 -1.30 11.88 3.08
N PHE A 347 0.02 12.10 3.15
CA PHE A 347 1.00 11.34 2.38
C PHE A 347 2.26 11.08 3.18
N ASP A 348 2.73 9.83 3.14
CA ASP A 348 4.15 9.56 3.32
C ASP A 348 4.92 9.76 2.00
N GLY A 349 6.25 9.55 2.04
CA GLY A 349 7.11 9.71 0.87
C GLY A 349 6.64 8.88 -0.35
N GLU A 350 6.37 7.58 -0.17
CA GLU A 350 5.92 6.72 -1.27
C GLU A 350 4.57 7.17 -1.85
N ALA A 351 3.63 7.56 -1.00
CA ALA A 351 2.33 8.07 -1.45
C ALA A 351 2.48 9.40 -2.20
N MET A 352 3.40 10.28 -1.78
CA MET A 352 3.71 11.53 -2.47
C MET A 352 4.36 11.29 -3.85
N PHE A 353 5.35 10.40 -3.96
CA PHE A 353 5.95 10.06 -5.25
C PHE A 353 4.93 9.42 -6.19
N THR A 354 4.05 8.56 -5.66
CA THR A 354 2.93 7.98 -6.43
C THR A 354 1.96 9.06 -6.89
N PHE A 355 1.60 10.02 -6.03
CA PHE A 355 0.73 11.16 -6.38
C PHE A 355 1.29 11.94 -7.56
N MET A 356 2.59 12.28 -7.52
CA MET A 356 3.25 13.01 -8.61
C MET A 356 3.33 12.18 -9.90
N LYS A 357 3.54 10.86 -9.79
CA LYS A 357 3.53 9.93 -10.93
C LYS A 357 2.16 9.89 -11.60
N VAL A 358 1.09 9.73 -10.83
CA VAL A 358 -0.29 9.70 -11.36
C VAL A 358 -0.66 11.08 -11.92
N TRP A 359 -0.21 12.18 -11.33
CA TRP A 359 -0.41 13.52 -11.90
C TRP A 359 0.21 13.65 -13.29
N GLY A 360 1.45 13.19 -13.45
CA GLY A 360 2.12 13.14 -14.76
C GLY A 360 1.35 12.31 -15.79
N GLN A 361 0.70 11.22 -15.37
CA GLN A 361 -0.15 10.39 -16.23
C GLN A 361 -1.45 11.12 -16.67
N HIS A 362 -2.10 11.84 -15.76
CA HIS A 362 -3.24 12.71 -16.10
C HIS A 362 -2.81 13.82 -17.07
N TYR A 363 -1.67 14.45 -16.79
CA TYR A 363 -1.14 15.49 -17.66
C TYR A 363 -0.91 14.94 -19.06
N SER A 364 -0.29 13.77 -19.17
CA SER A 364 0.03 13.10 -20.43
C SER A 364 -1.18 12.53 -21.17
N GLY A 365 -2.40 12.66 -20.62
CA GLY A 365 -3.64 12.24 -21.28
C GLY A 365 -3.87 10.74 -21.32
N LEU A 366 -3.21 9.97 -20.43
CA LEU A 366 -3.44 8.52 -20.33
C LEU A 366 -4.87 8.23 -19.87
N SER A 367 -5.48 7.19 -20.47
CA SER A 367 -6.83 6.77 -20.08
C SER A 367 -6.83 6.14 -18.68
N LYS A 368 -7.99 6.12 -18.01
CA LYS A 368 -8.12 5.57 -16.65
C LYS A 368 -7.62 4.12 -16.50
N SER A 369 -7.72 3.29 -17.55
CA SER A 369 -7.20 1.92 -17.55
C SER A 369 -5.68 1.82 -17.69
N GLU A 370 -5.02 2.85 -18.23
CA GLU A 370 -3.57 2.91 -18.41
C GLU A 370 -2.87 3.59 -17.23
N ARG A 371 -3.59 4.41 -16.46
CA ARG A 371 -3.06 5.05 -15.25
C ARG A 371 -2.86 4.03 -14.13
N LEU A 372 -1.94 4.34 -13.23
CA LEU A 372 -1.80 3.60 -11.98
C LEU A 372 -3.08 3.80 -11.15
N SER A 373 -3.66 2.69 -10.72
CA SER A 373 -4.76 2.69 -9.75
C SER A 373 -4.20 2.98 -8.35
N THR A 374 -4.96 3.70 -7.54
CA THR A 374 -4.63 4.06 -6.15
C THR A 374 -5.75 3.61 -5.21
N THR A 375 -5.44 3.32 -3.95
CA THR A 375 -6.46 3.03 -2.92
C THR A 375 -6.27 3.90 -1.68
N HIS A 376 -7.39 4.45 -1.21
CA HIS A 376 -7.50 5.30 -0.02
C HIS A 376 -8.14 4.55 1.15
N ALA A 377 -7.99 3.22 1.21
CA ALA A 377 -8.55 2.37 2.23
C ALA A 377 -7.84 2.55 3.59
N ARG A 378 -7.88 3.77 4.17
CA ARG A 378 -7.18 4.13 5.42
C ARG A 378 -7.58 3.23 6.60
N HIS A 379 -8.82 2.73 6.58
CA HIS A 379 -9.37 1.79 7.56
C HIS A 379 -8.58 0.47 7.71
N LEU A 380 -7.73 0.11 6.74
CA LEU A 380 -6.86 -1.06 6.85
C LEU A 380 -5.82 -0.93 7.99
N LEU A 381 -5.61 0.29 8.49
CA LEU A 381 -4.72 0.59 9.61
C LEU A 381 -5.47 1.06 10.86
N ASP A 382 -6.79 0.85 10.92
CA ASP A 382 -7.58 1.16 12.12
C ASP A 382 -7.16 0.26 13.30
N GLY A 383 -7.28 0.79 14.51
CA GLY A 383 -7.09 0.01 15.72
C GLY A 383 -8.14 -1.10 15.86
N THR A 384 -7.70 -2.27 16.31
CA THR A 384 -8.56 -3.45 16.53
C THR A 384 -9.32 -3.40 17.86
N GLY A 385 -9.06 -2.40 18.70
CA GLY A 385 -9.52 -2.32 20.09
C GLY A 385 -8.67 -3.15 21.06
N GLU A 386 -7.59 -3.76 20.57
CA GLU A 386 -6.57 -4.39 21.41
C GLU A 386 -5.76 -3.33 22.16
N VAL A 387 -5.19 -3.74 23.29
CA VAL A 387 -4.32 -2.91 24.12
C VAL A 387 -2.87 -3.21 23.74
N ALA A 388 -2.01 -2.20 23.70
CA ALA A 388 -0.59 -2.34 23.46
C ALA A 388 0.05 -3.23 24.53
N GLN A 389 0.85 -4.20 24.07
CA GLN A 389 1.49 -5.20 24.91
C GLN A 389 2.96 -4.88 25.19
N ARG A 390 3.56 -3.93 24.47
CA ARG A 390 4.96 -3.52 24.64
C ARG A 390 5.09 -2.01 24.87
N PRO A 391 6.19 -1.54 25.47
CA PRO A 391 6.51 -0.13 25.46
C PRO A 391 6.86 0.32 24.03
N HIS A 392 6.42 1.52 23.67
CA HIS A 392 6.70 2.14 22.37
C HIS A 392 7.57 3.41 22.52
N PRO A 393 8.87 3.26 22.86
CA PRO A 393 9.78 4.40 23.04
C PRO A 393 10.02 5.19 21.76
N GLU A 394 9.65 4.66 20.59
CA GLU A 394 9.64 5.38 19.31
C GLU A 394 8.62 6.51 19.25
N PHE A 395 7.67 6.54 20.17
CA PHE A 395 6.72 7.63 20.37
C PHE A 395 6.96 8.30 21.72
N ARG A 396 6.81 9.62 21.74
CA ARG A 396 6.79 10.43 22.96
C ARG A 396 5.46 11.15 23.05
N ILE A 397 4.80 10.99 24.19
CA ILE A 397 3.58 11.74 24.51
C ILE A 397 4.00 12.87 25.46
N PRO A 398 3.97 14.14 25.03
CA PRO A 398 4.21 15.26 25.93
C PRO A 398 3.20 15.22 27.07
N THR A 399 3.66 15.05 28.30
CA THR A 399 2.79 15.26 29.46
C THR A 399 2.41 16.74 29.47
N ALA A 400 1.11 17.04 29.40
CA ALA A 400 0.62 18.39 29.65
C ALA A 400 1.23 18.83 30.99
N LYS A 401 2.03 19.90 31.00
CA LYS A 401 2.59 20.43 32.23
C LYS A 401 1.42 20.69 33.16
N SER A 402 1.30 19.89 34.23
CA SER A 402 0.38 20.17 35.32
C SER A 402 0.70 21.58 35.81
N SER A 403 -0.18 22.53 35.53
CA SER A 403 -0.23 23.82 36.18
C SER A 403 -0.65 23.59 37.63
N THR A 404 0.25 23.01 38.41
CA THR A 404 0.19 22.89 39.86
C THR A 404 1.55 23.34 40.39
N ALA A 405 1.90 24.59 40.08
CA ALA A 405 2.77 25.38 40.93
C ALA A 405 1.85 26.41 41.58
N ASN A 406 1.74 26.30 42.89
CA ASN A 406 0.87 27.08 43.76
C ASN A 406 0.90 28.57 43.39
N GLU A 407 -0.29 29.13 43.18
CA GLU A 407 -0.57 30.53 43.43
C GLU A 407 -0.42 30.77 44.94
N GLU A 408 0.81 30.97 45.41
CA GLU A 408 1.07 31.74 46.62
C GLU A 408 1.75 33.03 46.19
N ALA A 409 0.99 34.11 46.32
CA ALA A 409 1.47 35.46 46.16
C ALA A 409 2.52 35.77 47.23
N ASP A 410 3.73 36.15 46.80
CA ASP A 410 4.46 37.24 47.44
C ASP A 410 5.64 37.73 46.57
N GLY A 411 5.67 39.04 46.32
CA GLY A 411 6.91 39.81 46.17
C GLY A 411 7.63 39.78 44.81
N ALA A 412 7.23 40.70 43.92
CA ALA A 412 8.05 41.39 42.92
C ALA A 412 9.51 40.94 42.70
N THR A 413 9.78 40.31 41.54
CA THR A 413 10.87 40.74 40.65
C THR A 413 10.57 40.26 39.23
N SER A 414 10.27 41.20 38.33
CA SER A 414 10.16 40.93 36.90
C SER A 414 11.53 40.55 36.35
N VAL A 415 11.85 39.26 36.30
CA VAL A 415 12.95 38.78 35.47
C VAL A 415 12.45 38.88 34.04
N ALA A 416 12.92 39.91 33.35
CA ALA A 416 12.68 40.12 31.93
C ALA A 416 12.85 38.79 31.17
N ALA A 417 11.85 38.43 30.37
CA ALA A 417 11.96 37.33 29.43
C ALA A 417 13.19 37.59 28.57
N THR A 418 14.25 36.82 28.79
CA THR A 418 15.43 36.81 27.94
C THR A 418 14.94 36.49 26.53
N PRO A 419 15.21 37.32 25.51
CA PRO A 419 14.81 36.99 24.15
C PRO A 419 15.46 35.64 23.79
N MET A 420 14.63 34.65 23.44
CA MET A 420 15.10 33.37 22.91
C MET A 420 16.09 33.67 21.79
N ALA A 421 17.33 33.19 21.91
CA ALA A 421 18.32 33.31 20.86
C ALA A 421 17.73 32.70 19.58
N ALA A 422 17.91 33.38 18.45
CA ALA A 422 17.52 32.82 17.17
C ALA A 422 18.18 31.44 16.99
N PRO A 423 17.46 30.44 16.46
CA PRO A 423 18.05 29.13 16.23
C PRO A 423 19.28 29.26 15.33
N PRO A 424 20.30 28.40 15.49
CA PRO A 424 21.48 28.43 14.64
C PRO A 424 21.12 28.32 13.16
N LEU A 425 21.90 28.99 12.30
CA LEU A 425 21.74 28.84 10.86
C LEU A 425 22.02 27.40 10.45
N THR A 426 21.15 26.85 9.61
CA THR A 426 21.31 25.52 9.05
C THR A 426 21.50 25.57 7.54
N THR A 427 22.06 24.50 7.00
CA THR A 427 22.21 24.28 5.56
C THR A 427 21.97 22.81 5.25
N GLN A 428 21.73 22.52 3.98
CA GLN A 428 21.75 21.18 3.44
C GLN A 428 22.96 20.94 2.55
N HIS A 429 23.40 19.70 2.45
CA HIS A 429 24.42 19.25 1.51
C HIS A 429 24.11 17.85 1.00
N ILE A 430 24.46 17.58 -0.25
CA ILE A 430 24.26 16.29 -0.92
C ILE A 430 25.60 15.58 -1.00
N PHE A 431 25.70 14.42 -0.36
CA PHE A 431 26.86 13.53 -0.47
C PHE A 431 26.54 12.40 -1.45
N HIS A 432 27.21 12.39 -2.58
CA HIS A 432 26.96 11.41 -3.63
C HIS A 432 27.73 10.10 -3.39
N PHE A 433 27.01 8.98 -3.44
CA PHE A 433 27.54 7.62 -3.42
C PHE A 433 27.37 6.98 -4.79
N SER A 434 28.45 6.95 -5.56
CA SER A 434 28.51 6.17 -6.80
C SER A 434 28.32 4.67 -6.54
N PRO A 435 27.97 3.86 -7.56
CA PRO A 435 27.91 2.40 -7.43
C PRO A 435 29.20 1.79 -6.85
N THR A 436 30.35 2.34 -7.21
CA THR A 436 31.66 1.95 -6.67
C THR A 436 31.75 2.25 -5.16
N ASN A 437 31.37 3.45 -4.72
CA ASN A 437 31.38 3.82 -3.30
C ASN A 437 30.41 2.95 -2.48
N MET A 438 29.24 2.66 -3.05
CA MET A 438 28.25 1.75 -2.46
C MET A 438 28.80 0.32 -2.29
N ALA A 439 29.53 -0.19 -3.29
CA ALA A 439 30.18 -1.50 -3.20
C ALA A 439 31.28 -1.51 -2.13
N LYS A 440 32.13 -0.46 -2.09
CA LYS A 440 33.22 -0.34 -1.11
C LYS A 440 32.69 -0.27 0.33
N ILE A 441 31.69 0.56 0.62
CA ILE A 441 31.14 0.69 1.98
C ILE A 441 30.44 -0.60 2.44
N LYS A 442 29.72 -1.28 1.54
CA LYS A 442 29.09 -2.56 1.84
C LYS A 442 30.14 -3.63 2.13
N ALA A 443 31.19 -3.73 1.32
CA ALA A 443 32.28 -4.67 1.54
C ALA A 443 32.99 -4.40 2.88
N THR A 444 33.22 -3.13 3.21
CA THR A 444 33.83 -2.71 4.49
C THR A 444 32.99 -3.15 5.68
N ALA A 445 31.67 -2.94 5.63
CA ALA A 445 30.76 -3.40 6.69
C ALA A 445 30.77 -4.93 6.81
N VAL A 446 30.75 -5.67 5.70
CA VAL A 446 30.78 -7.15 5.72
C VAL A 446 32.10 -7.70 6.27
N GLN A 447 33.23 -7.09 5.93
CA GLN A 447 34.55 -7.47 6.47
C GLN A 447 34.61 -7.31 8.00
N GLY A 448 34.02 -6.25 8.53
CA GLY A 448 33.94 -6.05 9.98
C GLY A 448 32.99 -7.02 10.67
N SER A 449 32.02 -7.63 9.96
CA SER A 449 31.06 -8.54 10.59
C SER A 449 31.67 -9.84 11.09
N SER A 450 32.87 -10.22 10.62
CA SER A 450 33.60 -11.39 11.11
C SER A 450 33.91 -11.33 12.62
N SER A 451 33.83 -10.16 13.26
CA SER A 451 34.02 -9.98 14.71
C SER A 451 32.74 -10.06 15.55
N LEU A 452 31.55 -10.18 14.95
CA LEU A 452 30.25 -10.10 15.66
C LEU A 452 29.65 -11.47 16.09
N GLY A 453 30.18 -12.59 15.58
CA GLY A 453 29.69 -13.94 15.91
C GLY A 453 28.21 -14.17 15.57
N ASP A 454 27.57 -15.14 16.26
CA ASP A 454 26.18 -15.57 16.00
C ASP A 454 25.09 -14.53 16.35
N SER A 455 25.49 -13.37 16.91
CA SER A 455 24.57 -12.30 17.31
C SER A 455 24.29 -11.27 16.20
N ALA A 456 24.92 -11.42 15.03
CA ALA A 456 24.74 -10.52 13.90
C ALA A 456 23.39 -10.73 13.19
N PRO A 457 22.76 -9.67 12.65
CA PRO A 457 21.57 -9.82 11.81
C PRO A 457 21.90 -10.62 10.54
N PRO A 458 20.89 -11.23 9.89
CA PRO A 458 21.08 -12.13 8.74
C PRO A 458 21.80 -11.48 7.55
N TYR A 459 21.69 -10.16 7.40
CA TYR A 459 22.40 -9.40 6.38
C TYR A 459 22.51 -7.93 6.76
N VAL A 460 23.50 -7.23 6.24
CA VAL A 460 23.61 -5.75 6.28
C VAL A 460 23.48 -5.22 4.85
N SER A 461 22.63 -4.22 4.64
CA SER A 461 22.49 -3.52 3.36
C SER A 461 23.44 -2.34 3.26
N THR A 462 23.61 -1.85 2.04
CA THR A 462 24.35 -0.61 1.78
C THR A 462 23.75 0.58 2.52
N ILE A 463 22.41 0.66 2.62
CA ILE A 463 21.73 1.76 3.32
C ILE A 463 22.05 1.70 4.82
N ASP A 464 22.05 0.52 5.46
CA ASP A 464 22.41 0.44 6.89
C ASP A 464 23.87 0.86 7.13
N ALA A 465 24.77 0.51 6.21
CA ALA A 465 26.18 0.92 6.28
C ALA A 465 26.37 2.43 6.07
N ILE A 466 25.63 3.04 5.13
CA ILE A 466 25.60 4.49 4.95
C ILE A 466 25.03 5.17 6.20
N THR A 467 23.89 4.73 6.71
CA THR A 467 23.28 5.27 7.94
C THR A 467 24.26 5.18 9.10
N ALA A 468 24.92 4.04 9.31
CA ALA A 468 25.92 3.88 10.36
C ALA A 468 27.11 4.85 10.21
N LEU A 469 27.63 5.01 8.98
CA LEU A 469 28.71 5.95 8.70
C LEU A 469 28.28 7.39 9.05
N PHE A 470 27.13 7.84 8.55
CA PHE A 470 26.65 9.20 8.82
C PHE A 470 26.30 9.43 10.29
N THR A 471 25.79 8.42 11.00
CA THR A 471 25.62 8.49 12.46
C THR A 471 26.93 8.85 13.16
N VAL A 472 28.02 8.16 12.82
CA VAL A 472 29.35 8.45 13.40
C VAL A 472 29.84 9.84 12.99
N LEU A 473 29.84 10.14 11.68
CA LEU A 473 30.41 11.38 11.17
C LEU A 473 29.65 12.61 11.65
N ILE A 474 28.31 12.56 11.69
CA ILE A 474 27.48 13.68 12.17
C ILE A 474 27.69 13.88 13.67
N SER A 475 27.72 12.82 14.46
CA SER A 475 27.97 12.91 15.91
C SER A 475 29.33 13.55 16.22
N ARG A 476 30.37 13.15 15.50
CA ARG A 476 31.71 13.76 15.58
C ARG A 476 31.72 15.21 15.10
N ALA A 477 31.00 15.51 14.02
CA ALA A 477 30.89 16.87 13.49
C ALA A 477 30.15 17.82 14.44
N ARG A 478 29.12 17.35 15.16
CA ARG A 478 28.43 18.15 16.18
C ARG A 478 29.27 18.31 17.45
N GLY A 479 30.04 17.29 17.84
CA GLY A 479 31.02 17.38 18.93
C GLY A 479 30.41 17.49 20.33
N HIS A 480 29.15 17.09 20.52
CA HIS A 480 28.45 17.16 21.81
C HIS A 480 28.92 16.08 22.81
N GLY A 481 29.52 14.98 22.34
CA GLY A 481 30.04 13.91 23.19
C GLY A 481 28.97 13.16 24.00
N GLN A 482 27.72 13.20 23.56
CA GLN A 482 26.57 12.53 24.19
C GLN A 482 26.22 11.24 23.46
N ASP A 483 25.46 10.37 24.13
CA ASP A 483 24.82 9.22 23.49
C ASP A 483 23.82 9.69 22.42
N VAL A 484 23.64 8.88 21.38
CA VAL A 484 22.84 9.22 20.20
C VAL A 484 21.85 8.10 19.93
N ASN A 485 20.58 8.46 19.81
CA ASN A 485 19.55 7.58 19.28
C ASN A 485 19.25 7.93 17.83
N ILE A 486 18.99 6.91 17.03
CA ILE A 486 18.68 7.04 15.62
C ILE A 486 17.26 6.54 15.41
N THR A 487 16.42 7.40 14.84
CA THR A 487 15.16 6.99 14.24
C THR A 487 15.39 6.69 12.76
N THR A 488 15.03 5.48 12.33
CA THR A 488 14.99 5.11 10.91
C THR A 488 13.55 4.88 10.49
N GLY A 489 13.08 5.63 9.50
CA GLY A 489 11.76 5.44 8.90
C GLY A 489 11.71 4.13 8.10
N VAL A 490 10.77 3.24 8.47
CA VAL A 490 10.56 1.94 7.83
C VAL A 490 9.23 1.94 7.11
N ASN A 491 9.27 1.74 5.80
CA ASN A 491 8.07 1.46 5.02
C ASN A 491 7.52 0.07 5.36
N ALA A 492 6.33 0.06 5.98
CA ALA A 492 5.72 -1.14 6.52
C ALA A 492 4.68 -1.80 5.61
N ARG A 493 4.42 -1.25 4.40
CA ARG A 493 3.40 -1.80 3.47
C ARG A 493 3.53 -3.31 3.25
N ARG A 494 4.76 -3.81 3.11
CA ARG A 494 5.06 -5.23 2.85
C ARG A 494 5.34 -6.07 4.11
N ARG A 495 5.24 -5.46 5.30
CA ARG A 495 5.60 -6.08 6.59
C ARG A 495 4.38 -6.53 7.39
N PHE A 496 3.19 -6.07 7.02
CA PHE A 496 1.93 -6.61 7.52
C PHE A 496 1.66 -8.00 6.94
N GLU A 497 0.92 -8.80 7.70
CA GLU A 497 0.40 -10.10 7.30
C GLU A 497 -1.14 -10.10 7.42
N PRO A 498 -1.88 -10.06 6.29
CA PRO A 498 -1.40 -9.93 4.92
C PRO A 498 -0.82 -8.54 4.60
N PRO A 499 0.05 -8.41 3.57
CA PRO A 499 0.58 -7.11 3.15
C PRO A 499 -0.51 -6.13 2.74
N LEU A 500 -0.26 -4.83 2.94
CA LEU A 500 -1.13 -3.79 2.40
C LEU A 500 -1.13 -3.82 0.87
N PRO A 501 -2.22 -3.34 0.23
CA PRO A 501 -2.26 -3.19 -1.22
C PRO A 501 -1.08 -2.36 -1.72
N SER A 502 -0.41 -2.82 -2.78
CA SER A 502 0.74 -2.11 -3.37
C SER A 502 0.39 -0.73 -3.92
N ASN A 503 -0.90 -0.45 -4.10
CA ASN A 503 -1.43 0.84 -4.52
C ASN A 503 -1.98 1.69 -3.37
N TYR A 504 -1.73 1.33 -2.11
CA TYR A 504 -2.15 2.10 -0.95
C TYR A 504 -1.41 3.45 -0.87
N VAL A 505 -2.18 4.54 -0.87
CA VAL A 505 -1.68 5.92 -0.86
C VAL A 505 -2.07 6.62 0.44
N GLY A 506 -1.21 6.48 1.46
CA GLY A 506 -1.35 7.06 2.79
C GLY A 506 -0.10 6.83 3.63
N ASN A 507 -0.11 7.14 4.93
CA ASN A 507 1.07 6.94 5.79
C ASN A 507 1.19 5.49 6.25
N VAL A 508 2.32 4.86 5.93
CA VAL A 508 2.67 3.51 6.42
C VAL A 508 4.14 3.46 6.87
N ILE A 509 4.59 4.52 7.53
CA ILE A 509 5.97 4.64 8.03
C ILE A 509 6.00 4.39 9.53
N PHE A 510 6.83 3.43 9.94
CA PHE A 510 7.07 3.10 11.34
C PHE A 510 8.52 3.40 11.71
N ASN A 511 8.74 3.78 12.97
CA ASN A 511 10.05 4.21 13.44
C ASN A 511 10.82 3.01 14.03
N ALA A 512 11.96 2.67 13.44
CA ALA A 512 12.93 1.77 14.05
C ALA A 512 13.93 2.59 14.87
N LEU A 513 14.12 2.23 16.14
CA LEU A 513 15.07 2.89 17.03
C LEU A 513 16.35 2.08 17.22
N SER A 514 17.49 2.73 17.12
CA SER A 514 18.79 2.18 17.50
C SER A 514 19.58 3.19 18.33
N SER A 515 20.23 2.71 19.40
CA SER A 515 20.95 3.57 20.35
C SER A 515 22.45 3.32 20.32
N TYR A 516 23.23 4.37 20.49
CA TYR A 516 24.68 4.37 20.38
C TYR A 516 25.31 5.19 21.51
N ARG A 517 26.27 4.59 22.21
CA ARG A 517 27.01 5.32 23.25
C ARG A 517 27.98 6.29 22.61
N SER A 518 28.20 7.43 23.24
CA SER A 518 29.22 8.40 22.83
C SER A 518 30.58 7.74 22.60
N THR A 519 30.97 6.81 23.48
CA THR A 519 32.24 6.06 23.39
C THR A 519 32.36 5.19 22.13
N GLU A 520 31.24 4.73 21.55
CA GLU A 520 31.25 3.97 20.29
C GLU A 520 31.36 4.88 19.06
N LEU A 521 31.02 6.16 19.21
CA LEU A 521 30.96 7.15 18.14
C LEU A 521 32.23 8.01 18.07
N GLN A 522 32.93 8.20 19.19
CA GLN A 522 34.20 8.93 19.22
C GLN A 522 35.33 8.15 18.52
N PRO A 523 36.38 8.83 18.02
CA PRO A 523 37.56 8.15 17.50
C PRO A 523 38.31 7.42 18.63
N GLU A 524 38.93 6.28 18.30
CA GLU A 524 39.74 5.50 19.24
C GLU A 524 41.04 6.23 19.66
N ASN A 525 41.49 7.21 18.85
CA ASN A 525 42.71 7.97 19.02
C ASN A 525 42.64 9.33 18.28
N ASP A 526 43.35 10.36 18.79
CA ASP A 526 43.28 11.75 18.30
C ASP A 526 43.69 11.91 16.82
N GLU A 527 44.56 11.05 16.30
CA GLU A 527 44.99 11.06 14.89
C GLU A 527 43.94 10.45 13.94
N GLY A 528 42.95 9.71 14.47
CA GLY A 528 41.96 8.91 13.74
C GLY A 528 40.56 9.53 13.62
N ALA A 529 40.38 10.83 13.90
CA ALA A 529 39.07 11.49 14.01
C ALA A 529 38.08 11.22 12.85
N ALA A 530 38.57 10.99 11.63
CA ALA A 530 37.72 10.69 10.47
C ALA A 530 37.56 9.19 10.14
N VAL A 531 38.41 8.32 10.71
CA VAL A 531 38.40 6.91 10.37
C VAL A 531 37.28 6.24 11.17
N VAL A 532 36.35 5.60 10.46
CA VAL A 532 35.39 4.67 11.04
C VAL A 532 35.92 3.28 10.72
N SER A 533 36.35 2.53 11.74
CA SER A 533 36.93 1.21 11.53
C SER A 533 35.88 0.26 10.90
N PRO A 534 36.29 -0.73 10.10
CA PRO A 534 35.37 -1.74 9.57
C PRO A 534 34.54 -2.42 10.67
N ALA A 535 35.14 -2.70 11.84
CA ALA A 535 34.47 -3.32 12.98
C ALA A 535 33.39 -2.40 13.59
N THR A 536 33.68 -1.11 13.77
CA THR A 536 32.69 -0.11 14.22
C THR A 536 31.55 -0.01 13.21
N LEU A 537 31.87 0.11 11.92
CA LEU A 537 30.86 0.22 10.85
C LEU A 537 29.94 -1.01 10.83
N ALA A 538 30.51 -2.21 10.91
CA ALA A 538 29.75 -3.47 10.93
C ALA A 538 28.83 -3.57 12.16
N THR A 539 29.35 -3.23 13.34
CA THR A 539 28.58 -3.27 14.59
C THR A 539 27.39 -2.31 14.54
N LEU A 540 27.63 -1.07 14.13
CA LEU A 540 26.60 -0.03 14.10
C LEU A 540 25.54 -0.32 13.04
N SER A 541 25.95 -0.71 11.83
CA SER A 541 25.04 -1.09 10.74
C SER A 541 24.23 -2.34 11.07
N GLY A 542 24.85 -3.31 11.77
CA GLY A 542 24.14 -4.47 12.32
C GLY A 542 23.04 -4.08 13.30
N ARG A 543 23.30 -3.10 14.19
CA ARG A 543 22.31 -2.59 15.15
C ARG A 543 21.15 -1.85 14.46
N ILE A 544 21.44 -1.01 13.46
CA ILE A 544 20.41 -0.40 12.60
C ILE A 544 19.54 -1.50 11.99
N ARG A 545 20.17 -2.52 11.39
CA ARG A 545 19.41 -3.59 10.75
C ARG A 545 18.56 -4.39 11.73
N ALA A 546 19.11 -4.79 12.87
CA ALA A 546 18.34 -5.51 13.89
C ALA A 546 17.09 -4.69 14.27
N SER A 547 17.26 -3.38 14.49
CA SER A 547 16.13 -2.50 14.76
C SER A 547 15.13 -2.43 13.60
N ILE A 548 15.53 -2.54 12.34
CA ILE A 548 14.57 -2.53 11.21
C ILE A 548 13.82 -3.88 11.11
N LEU A 549 14.49 -5.00 11.41
CA LEU A 549 13.89 -6.34 11.31
C LEU A 549 12.85 -6.60 12.40
N GLU A 550 13.03 -6.03 13.58
CA GLU A 550 12.05 -6.07 14.67
C GLU A 550 10.72 -5.34 14.36
N ARG A 551 10.62 -4.57 13.26
CA ARG A 551 9.34 -4.01 12.78
C ARG A 551 8.62 -5.02 11.90
N ASP A 552 8.24 -6.13 12.51
CA ASP A 552 7.41 -7.18 11.93
C ASP A 552 5.91 -6.90 12.15
N ASP A 553 5.02 -7.71 11.55
CA ASP A 553 3.57 -7.54 11.66
C ASP A 553 3.10 -7.36 13.11
N ALA A 554 3.61 -8.18 14.03
CA ALA A 554 3.25 -8.14 15.44
C ALA A 554 3.62 -6.80 16.09
N PHE A 555 4.84 -6.28 15.85
CA PHE A 555 5.23 -4.96 16.34
C PHE A 555 4.36 -3.85 15.74
N LEU A 556 4.08 -3.91 14.44
CA LEU A 556 3.33 -2.86 13.72
C LEU A 556 1.90 -2.76 14.24
N ARG A 557 1.22 -3.90 14.46
CA ARG A 557 -0.13 -3.94 15.04
C ARG A 557 -0.16 -3.42 16.46
N ASP A 558 0.83 -3.80 17.27
CA ASP A 558 0.95 -3.34 18.66
C ASP A 558 1.18 -1.82 18.73
N ALA A 559 1.98 -1.27 17.81
CA ALA A 559 2.17 0.17 17.69
C ALA A 559 0.88 0.91 17.29
N ILE A 560 0.06 0.35 16.39
CA ILE A 560 -1.26 0.92 16.06
C ILE A 560 -2.18 0.86 17.28
N ALA A 561 -2.18 -0.23 18.05
CA ALA A 561 -2.92 -0.34 19.30
C ALA A 561 -2.50 0.75 20.29
N PHE A 562 -1.18 0.93 20.49
CA PHE A 562 -0.63 2.00 21.34
C PHE A 562 -1.08 3.38 20.90
N LEU A 563 -1.04 3.69 19.60
CA LEU A 563 -1.51 4.98 19.09
C LEU A 563 -3.01 5.16 19.34
N THR A 564 -3.81 4.12 19.12
CA THR A 564 -5.27 4.18 19.29
C THR A 564 -5.69 4.44 20.75
N GLU A 565 -4.85 4.08 21.72
CA GLU A 565 -5.07 4.41 23.14
C GLU A 565 -4.87 5.89 23.48
N GLN A 566 -4.22 6.67 22.61
CA GLN A 566 -3.89 8.05 22.90
C GLN A 566 -5.11 8.96 22.71
N SER A 567 -5.37 9.80 23.70
CA SER A 567 -6.47 10.77 23.66
C SER A 567 -6.26 11.91 22.65
N ASN A 568 -5.00 12.17 22.27
CA ASN A 568 -4.65 13.18 21.27
C ASN A 568 -3.48 12.70 20.39
N LEU A 569 -3.81 12.09 19.26
CA LEU A 569 -2.84 11.60 18.27
C LEU A 569 -1.96 12.71 17.70
N ALA A 570 -2.48 13.93 17.56
CA ALA A 570 -1.72 15.07 17.04
C ALA A 570 -0.62 15.56 18.00
N ALA A 571 -0.70 15.18 19.28
CA ALA A 571 0.34 15.48 20.28
C ALA A 571 1.42 14.39 20.35
N VAL A 572 1.25 13.26 19.66
CA VAL A 572 2.26 12.22 19.63
C VAL A 572 3.46 12.72 18.83
N GLU A 573 4.62 12.74 19.45
CA GLU A 573 5.88 13.19 18.86
C GLU A 573 6.81 11.99 18.65
N VAL A 574 7.82 12.15 17.80
CA VAL A 574 8.87 11.15 17.66
C VAL A 574 9.65 11.04 18.98
N GLY A 575 10.01 9.82 19.36
CA GLY A 575 10.74 9.53 20.60
C GLY A 575 12.15 10.11 20.69
N THR A 576 12.71 10.60 19.58
CA THR A 576 14.08 11.13 19.49
C THR A 576 14.13 12.65 19.44
N ASN A 577 15.15 13.22 20.06
CA ASN A 577 15.44 14.65 20.08
C ASN A 577 16.45 15.01 18.97
N PHE A 578 16.03 14.92 17.71
CA PHE A 578 16.94 15.10 16.58
C PHE A 578 17.17 16.56 16.18
N PHE A 579 16.17 17.42 16.41
CA PHE A 579 16.19 18.82 16.00
C PHE A 579 17.06 19.67 16.93
N PHE A 580 18.26 20.06 16.49
CA PHE A 580 19.32 20.70 17.31
C PHE A 580 19.71 19.91 18.58
N GLY A 581 19.26 18.67 18.70
CA GLY A 581 19.62 17.76 19.78
C GLY A 581 20.70 16.76 19.36
N PRO A 582 21.04 15.79 20.23
CA PRO A 582 22.08 14.80 19.94
C PRO A 582 21.61 13.71 18.96
N ASP A 583 20.31 13.43 18.91
CA ASP A 583 19.76 12.32 18.11
C ASP A 583 19.72 12.66 16.61
N LEU A 584 19.41 11.66 15.78
CA LEU A 584 19.28 11.82 14.33
C LEU A 584 18.05 11.09 13.78
N MET A 585 17.48 11.65 12.71
CA MET A 585 16.38 11.07 11.94
C MET A 585 16.89 10.70 10.54
N PHE A 586 16.71 9.43 10.16
CA PHE A 586 17.03 8.93 8.82
C PHE A 586 15.76 8.44 8.13
N THR A 587 15.58 8.86 6.89
CA THR A 587 14.58 8.30 5.97
C THR A 587 15.24 7.92 4.64
N SER A 588 14.67 6.93 3.97
CA SER A 588 15.16 6.47 2.67
C SER A 588 14.04 6.51 1.63
N HIS A 589 14.26 7.28 0.57
CA HIS A 589 13.44 7.31 -0.63
C HIS A 589 14.02 6.44 -1.76
N ALA A 590 15.11 5.71 -1.50
CA ALA A 590 15.68 4.78 -2.47
C ALA A 590 14.64 3.75 -2.92
N HIS A 591 14.55 3.54 -4.24
CA HIS A 591 13.61 2.60 -4.89
C HIS A 591 12.13 2.97 -4.75
N MET A 592 11.81 4.22 -4.40
CA MET A 592 10.43 4.73 -4.41
C MET A 592 10.04 5.35 -5.77
N GLY A 593 10.94 5.37 -6.76
CA GLY A 593 10.66 5.94 -8.07
C GLY A 593 10.59 7.47 -8.01
N VAL A 594 11.54 8.08 -7.30
CA VAL A 594 11.58 9.53 -7.02
C VAL A 594 11.49 10.36 -8.31
N TYR A 595 12.10 9.87 -9.40
CA TYR A 595 12.12 10.51 -10.71
C TYR A 595 11.13 9.90 -11.73
N ASP A 596 10.12 9.14 -11.28
CA ASP A 596 9.08 8.55 -12.16
C ASP A 596 7.94 9.51 -12.51
N ALA A 597 7.88 10.68 -11.88
CA ALA A 597 6.86 11.70 -12.14
C ALA A 597 7.09 12.37 -13.51
N ALA A 598 6.74 11.70 -14.61
CA ALA A 598 6.95 12.22 -15.95
C ALA A 598 5.74 13.00 -16.47
N PHE A 599 5.98 14.23 -16.95
CA PHE A 599 4.98 15.08 -17.62
C PHE A 599 5.29 15.10 -19.12
N ASP A 600 4.42 14.50 -19.95
CA ASP A 600 4.68 14.26 -21.39
C ASP A 600 6.04 13.58 -21.63
N GLY A 601 6.39 12.61 -20.78
CA GLY A 601 7.67 11.88 -20.84
C GLY A 601 8.88 12.61 -20.27
N THR A 602 8.76 13.89 -19.91
CA THR A 602 9.84 14.66 -19.28
C THR A 602 9.90 14.36 -17.78
N ARG A 603 11.03 13.80 -17.33
CA ARG A 603 11.27 13.45 -15.91
C ARG A 603 11.95 14.60 -15.16
N PRO A 604 11.74 14.73 -13.85
CA PRO A 604 12.40 15.75 -13.06
C PRO A 604 13.89 15.46 -12.92
N TRP A 605 14.70 16.52 -12.82
CA TRP A 605 16.09 16.46 -12.37
C TRP A 605 16.21 16.42 -10.85
N TYR A 606 15.22 16.95 -10.13
CA TYR A 606 15.23 17.01 -8.68
C TYR A 606 13.83 16.75 -8.14
N ALA A 607 13.75 16.04 -7.01
CA ALA A 607 12.51 15.74 -6.31
C ALA A 607 12.81 15.47 -4.83
N CYS A 608 12.90 16.54 -4.03
CA CYS A 608 13.11 16.46 -2.59
C CYS A 608 12.76 17.82 -1.93
N ALA A 609 13.11 18.00 -0.66
CA ALA A 609 12.87 19.26 0.05
C ALA A 609 13.61 20.43 -0.62
N PRO A 610 12.99 21.63 -0.70
CA PRO A 610 13.71 22.84 -1.07
C PRO A 610 14.79 23.14 -0.02
N ARG A 611 15.58 24.20 -0.23
CA ARG A 611 16.48 24.73 0.79
C ARG A 611 15.69 25.30 1.96
N VAL A 612 15.45 24.44 2.96
CA VAL A 612 14.64 24.78 4.14
C VAL A 612 15.49 25.45 5.22
N PRO A 613 15.05 26.59 5.77
CA PRO A 613 15.68 27.20 6.92
C PRO A 613 15.41 26.37 8.17
N CYS A 614 16.40 26.33 9.06
CA CYS A 614 16.29 25.78 10.41
C CYS A 614 16.07 24.27 10.54
N LEU A 615 16.22 23.45 9.48
CA LEU A 615 16.23 21.99 9.64
C LEU A 615 17.62 21.47 10.05
N ASP A 616 17.69 20.73 11.16
CA ASP A 616 18.91 20.11 11.69
C ASP A 616 18.62 18.67 12.15
N GLY A 617 19.58 17.76 11.95
CA GLY A 617 19.52 16.38 12.44
C GLY A 617 18.73 15.40 11.59
N MET A 618 18.28 15.81 10.42
CA MET A 618 17.60 14.96 9.45
C MET A 618 18.55 14.55 8.32
N THR A 619 18.46 13.29 7.89
CA THR A 619 19.17 12.76 6.73
C THR A 619 18.21 12.00 5.83
N VAL A 620 18.21 12.32 4.54
CA VAL A 620 17.40 11.67 3.50
C VAL A 620 18.34 10.95 2.53
N ILE A 621 18.21 9.63 2.44
CA ILE A 621 18.92 8.81 1.45
C ILE A 621 17.99 8.62 0.26
N THR A 622 18.37 9.09 -0.93
CA THR A 622 17.50 9.13 -2.10
C THR A 622 18.23 8.68 -3.38
N GLU A 623 17.47 8.45 -4.44
CA GLU A 623 18.01 8.23 -5.78
C GLU A 623 18.79 9.47 -6.24
N ALA A 624 19.92 9.27 -6.94
CA ALA A 624 20.81 10.35 -7.31
C ALA A 624 20.14 11.40 -8.22
N VAL A 625 20.48 12.67 -8.00
CA VAL A 625 20.00 13.83 -8.78
C VAL A 625 20.13 13.56 -10.28
N ARG A 626 19.14 14.01 -11.06
CA ARG A 626 18.97 13.75 -12.51
C ARG A 626 18.70 12.28 -12.85
N GLY A 627 18.29 11.45 -11.87
CA GLY A 627 18.16 10.01 -12.07
C GLY A 627 19.51 9.35 -12.35
N GLY A 628 20.59 9.90 -11.80
CA GLY A 628 21.94 9.38 -11.95
C GLY A 628 22.12 8.01 -11.29
N GLU A 629 23.27 7.39 -11.54
CA GLU A 629 23.62 6.12 -10.88
C GLU A 629 23.99 6.33 -9.42
N GLY A 630 23.65 5.36 -8.56
CA GLY A 630 24.00 5.41 -7.15
C GLY A 630 22.94 6.07 -6.27
N LEU A 631 23.38 6.61 -5.13
CA LEU A 631 22.52 7.22 -4.12
C LEU A 631 23.05 8.59 -3.69
N ASP A 632 22.14 9.49 -3.37
CA ASP A 632 22.46 10.78 -2.77
C ASP A 632 22.02 10.78 -1.29
N VAL A 633 22.92 11.20 -0.41
CA VAL A 633 22.65 11.38 1.02
C VAL A 633 22.54 12.87 1.30
N ILE A 634 21.31 13.34 1.47
CA ILE A 634 21.00 14.74 1.76
C ILE A 634 20.98 14.92 3.27
N VAL A 635 21.92 15.69 3.80
CA VAL A 635 22.05 15.94 5.24
C VAL A 635 21.67 17.38 5.54
N PHE A 636 20.84 17.58 6.57
CA PHE A 636 20.43 18.89 7.07
C PHE A 636 21.07 19.13 8.45
N LEU A 637 21.94 20.14 8.56
CA LEU A 637 22.65 20.45 9.80
C LEU A 637 22.90 21.94 9.99
N GLU A 638 23.16 22.33 11.24
CA GLU A 638 23.84 23.58 11.58
C GLU A 638 25.09 23.81 10.72
N CYS A 639 25.27 25.03 10.22
CA CYS A 639 26.29 25.36 9.22
C CYS A 639 27.71 24.96 9.62
N SER A 640 28.13 25.21 10.86
CA SER A 640 29.47 24.86 11.32
C SER A 640 29.67 23.35 11.42
N ALA A 641 28.66 22.61 11.87
CA ALA A 641 28.65 21.15 11.89
C ALA A 641 28.71 20.59 10.46
N MET A 642 27.98 21.17 9.51
CA MET A 642 28.05 20.76 8.10
C MET A 642 29.47 20.91 7.52
N GLU A 643 30.15 22.02 7.78
CA GLU A 643 31.51 22.23 7.28
C GLU A 643 32.52 21.25 7.91
N ARG A 644 32.31 20.82 9.16
CA ARG A 644 33.10 19.76 9.77
C ARG A 644 32.76 18.39 9.18
N LEU A 645 31.48 18.11 8.92
CA LEU A 645 31.02 16.87 8.31
C LEU A 645 31.65 16.65 6.92
N LYS A 646 31.66 17.67 6.06
CA LYS A 646 32.30 17.61 4.73
C LYS A 646 33.77 17.18 4.83
N LYS A 647 34.53 17.84 5.71
CA LYS A 647 35.95 17.51 5.94
C LYS A 647 36.16 16.09 6.50
N LEU A 648 35.26 15.62 7.35
CA LEU A 648 35.31 14.26 7.88
C LEU A 648 35.00 13.23 6.78
N PHE A 649 33.99 13.51 5.95
CA PHE A 649 33.60 12.66 4.83
C PHE A 649 34.73 12.51 3.79
N ASP A 650 35.38 13.61 3.43
CA ASP A 650 36.53 13.62 2.49
C ASP A 650 37.73 12.80 2.99
N ARG A 651 37.78 12.49 4.29
CA ARG A 651 38.86 11.72 4.91
C ARG A 651 38.51 10.24 5.12
N VAL A 652 37.34 9.76 4.68
CA VAL A 652 36.94 8.35 4.80
C VAL A 652 37.75 7.49 3.80
N PRO A 653 38.73 6.67 4.25
CA PRO A 653 39.75 6.11 3.35
C PRO A 653 39.19 5.15 2.29
N TYR A 654 38.18 4.36 2.65
CA TYR A 654 37.57 3.37 1.76
C TYR A 654 36.50 3.95 0.84
N LEU A 655 36.18 5.25 0.92
CA LEU A 655 35.31 5.93 -0.04
C LEU A 655 36.09 6.76 -1.06
N GLN A 656 37.37 7.01 -0.82
CA GLN A 656 38.23 7.66 -1.79
C GLN A 656 38.51 6.71 -2.96
N ASP A 657 38.52 7.25 -4.18
CA ASP A 657 39.13 6.54 -5.28
C ASP A 657 40.64 6.52 -5.03
N GLN A 658 41.21 5.32 -4.95
CA GLN A 658 42.66 5.20 -4.97
C GLN A 658 43.10 5.83 -6.29
N ALA A 659 43.66 7.03 -6.22
CA ALA A 659 44.36 7.61 -7.34
C ALA A 659 45.33 6.53 -7.83
N ALA A 660 45.15 6.06 -9.06
CA ALA A 660 46.06 5.12 -9.68
C ALA A 660 47.46 5.74 -9.62
N SER A 661 48.28 5.24 -8.70
CA SER A 661 49.66 5.67 -8.48
C SER A 661 50.55 5.21 -9.62
#